data_AF-A0A931V331-F1
#
_entry.id   AF-A0A931V331-F1
#
_cell.length_a   1.000
_cell.length_b   1.000
_cell.length_c   1.000
_cell.angle_alpha   90.00
_cell.angle_beta   90.00
_cell.angle_gamma   90.00
#
_symmetry.space_group_name_H-M   'P 1'
#
loop_
_entity.id
_entity.type
_entity.pdbx_description
1 polymer ?
#
loop_
_entity_poly.entity_id
_entity_poly.type
_entity_poly.pdbx_seq_one_letter_code
_entity_poly.pdbx_strand_id
1 'polypeptide(L)'
;MTRRLLVTTVIAGALLAPASAEAVKLRRPYAPAIARNYGFDNNGGAAGCRDYMCKSACYDTHTGTDFPVPLGTNVLAGAAGKVVTVVNACANYGSVGNSCGGYCGNYVKIRHPDGDETLYCHMMRDSLTVKVGDTVGCGQKIGRSASSGSSSGPHLHLAVAPGGGTRVDVYAGPCTGSKGYWVDPTSYGAPPGASCACAPSAEVCNGVDDDCDGAVDEGGVCCTPGAEVCNGKDDDCDGKVDEDEVCEIDELLQTPETYAPTRTSDVDGDRRADVCGRGSSGLFCMVSQGSSFTKAASEGPFGDAAGFGDLRYATTLRMGDVDGDGRADVCARTSSGVVCHRSTGGGFGAPITGPEWSDAHGWLAPRFLTTLRLADVDGDGRDDLCARAAAGLVCARSNGGGFDGAFDGPRWSDESGFGSAKYYGTLRMGDVDGDGRDDACIRHSGGIECWRSTGSGFEGKVDGPAWRDDQGWGAPQYWSTIRLADVNGDRKADLCARSSTSLACHFSTGDGFGPAIEVAPLADAAGWNDPTNYRTLRVADVDGDGAMDLCARSDGAVECWRWNGAAFVNALPGGGPKLSDDQGWAPIRYHGTLMLADATGDRRADLFARAIAGGQVFASAGGAFGDGAAVGEFSDEGGWGDAKYWSTLRFGGPRCVPSAEACNGRDDDCDGEVDEGAVCAEANGPDAGAPGADADPSRDLEGSCGCRAPGSRGAPDAGVAVAIAAACAAIASRRRRAP
;
A
#
# COMPACT_ATOMS: atom_id res chain seq x y z
N MET A 1 -28.03 66.43 36.31
CA MET A 1 -26.76 66.13 37.01
C MET A 1 -26.02 65.07 36.20
N THR A 2 -24.83 65.43 35.80
CA THR A 2 -23.90 64.79 34.86
C THR A 2 -23.34 63.48 35.42
N ARG A 3 -23.39 62.39 34.66
CA ARG A 3 -22.52 61.22 34.87
C ARG A 3 -21.81 60.90 33.56
N ARG A 4 -20.52 61.24 33.52
CA ARG A 4 -19.56 60.90 32.46
C ARG A 4 -19.29 59.38 32.51
N LEU A 5 -19.48 58.68 31.40
CA LEU A 5 -18.80 57.41 31.13
C LEU A 5 -17.67 57.71 30.13
N LEU A 6 -16.44 57.41 30.52
CA LEU A 6 -15.27 57.40 29.64
C LEU A 6 -15.42 56.26 28.63
N VAL A 7 -15.32 56.56 27.34
CA VAL A 7 -15.02 55.57 26.29
C VAL A 7 -13.57 55.80 25.88
N THR A 8 -12.69 54.91 26.32
CA THR A 8 -11.28 54.90 25.96
C THR A 8 -11.16 54.41 24.51
N THR A 9 -10.80 55.29 23.58
CA THR A 9 -10.48 54.91 22.20
C THR A 9 -9.05 54.39 22.16
N VAL A 10 -8.86 53.08 22.01
CA VAL A 10 -7.56 52.48 21.73
C VAL A 10 -7.31 52.65 20.22
N ILE A 11 -6.46 53.60 19.85
CA ILE A 11 -5.89 53.66 18.51
C ILE A 11 -4.80 52.59 18.47
N ALA A 12 -5.11 51.43 17.89
CA ALA A 12 -4.10 50.48 17.47
C ALA A 12 -3.34 51.09 16.29
N GLY A 13 -2.18 51.71 16.56
CA GLY A 13 -1.23 52.05 15.53
C GLY A 13 -0.72 50.76 14.91
N ALA A 14 -1.16 50.44 13.70
CA ALA A 14 -0.54 49.41 12.89
C ALA A 14 0.91 49.83 12.64
N LEU A 15 1.85 49.19 13.35
CA LEU A 15 3.24 49.14 12.94
C LEU A 15 3.25 48.40 11.59
N LEU A 16 3.32 49.16 10.50
CA LEU A 16 3.75 48.64 9.22
C LEU A 16 5.16 48.08 9.44
N ALA A 17 5.28 46.76 9.45
CA ALA A 17 6.57 46.12 9.25
C ALA A 17 7.17 46.69 7.94
N PRO A 18 8.48 46.99 7.89
CA PRO A 18 9.09 47.35 6.63
C PRO A 18 8.83 46.21 5.64
N ALA A 19 8.27 46.54 4.47
CA ALA A 19 8.20 45.59 3.37
C ALA A 19 9.60 45.03 3.15
N SER A 20 9.75 43.70 3.18
CA SER A 20 10.99 43.05 2.74
C SER A 20 11.29 43.56 1.34
N ALA A 21 12.47 44.14 1.14
CA ALA A 21 12.90 44.53 -0.19
C ALA A 21 12.97 43.28 -1.08
N GLU A 22 12.41 43.38 -2.28
CA GLU A 22 12.47 42.36 -3.31
C GLU A 22 13.94 41.96 -3.59
N ALA A 23 14.18 40.66 -3.80
CA ALA A 23 15.54 40.13 -3.99
C ALA A 23 16.18 40.75 -5.24
N VAL A 24 17.41 41.25 -5.14
CA VAL A 24 18.05 41.96 -6.24
C VAL A 24 18.55 40.97 -7.30
N LYS A 25 18.08 41.15 -8.54
CA LYS A 25 18.62 40.45 -9.72
C LYS A 25 19.49 41.42 -10.54
N LEU A 26 20.47 40.87 -11.23
CA LEU A 26 21.53 41.54 -11.96
C LEU A 26 21.34 41.39 -13.47
N ARG A 27 21.61 42.48 -14.18
CA ARG A 27 21.94 42.43 -15.61
C ARG A 27 23.43 42.19 -15.82
N ARG A 28 23.81 41.67 -16.99
CA ARG A 28 25.20 41.55 -17.42
C ARG A 28 25.96 42.89 -17.29
N PRO A 29 27.04 43.01 -16.51
CA PRO A 29 27.67 44.30 -16.18
C PRO A 29 28.58 44.89 -17.28
N TYR A 30 28.44 44.42 -18.52
CA TYR A 30 29.20 44.88 -19.69
C TYR A 30 28.36 44.70 -20.96
N ALA A 31 28.65 45.49 -21.99
CA ALA A 31 27.87 45.49 -23.22
C ALA A 31 28.13 44.27 -24.13
N PRO A 32 29.38 43.88 -24.43
CA PRO A 32 29.66 42.73 -25.29
C PRO A 32 29.07 41.42 -24.74
N ALA A 33 28.53 40.56 -25.60
CA ALA A 33 28.03 39.23 -25.20
C ALA A 33 29.18 38.24 -25.07
N ILE A 34 30.04 38.46 -24.07
CA ILE A 34 31.22 37.63 -23.79
C ILE A 34 30.91 36.65 -22.65
N ALA A 35 31.10 35.37 -22.93
CA ALA A 35 30.99 34.26 -21.99
C ALA A 35 31.95 34.42 -20.80
N ARG A 36 31.61 33.83 -19.65
CA ARG A 36 32.54 33.75 -18.51
C ARG A 36 33.77 32.91 -18.87
N ASN A 37 34.91 33.23 -18.26
CA ASN A 37 36.14 32.45 -18.37
C ASN A 37 36.31 31.51 -17.17
N TYR A 38 36.19 32.03 -15.95
CA TYR A 38 36.29 31.26 -14.71
C TYR A 38 35.15 31.60 -13.76
N GLY A 39 34.48 30.57 -13.23
CA GLY A 39 33.40 30.69 -12.24
C GLY A 39 33.89 30.62 -10.80
N PHE A 40 32.95 30.80 -9.87
CA PHE A 40 33.18 30.69 -8.43
C PHE A 40 33.56 29.26 -8.06
N ASP A 41 34.43 29.08 -7.07
CA ASP A 41 34.79 27.78 -6.53
C ASP A 41 33.88 27.39 -5.37
N ASN A 42 32.91 26.52 -5.64
CA ASN A 42 31.93 26.05 -4.67
C ASN A 42 32.44 24.88 -3.81
N ASN A 43 33.68 24.40 -4.00
CA ASN A 43 34.22 23.26 -3.27
C ASN A 43 34.81 23.63 -1.88
N GLY A 44 34.40 24.77 -1.30
CA GLY A 44 34.83 25.19 0.04
C GLY A 44 36.36 25.37 0.20
N GLY A 45 37.09 25.55 -0.91
CA GLY A 45 38.56 25.65 -0.92
C GLY A 45 39.31 24.32 -0.80
N ALA A 46 38.62 23.18 -0.92
CA ALA A 46 39.27 21.88 -1.07
C ALA A 46 39.95 21.77 -2.45
N ALA A 47 40.90 20.84 -2.58
CA ALA A 47 41.68 20.67 -3.81
C ALA A 47 40.77 20.32 -5.00
N GLY A 48 40.92 21.06 -6.11
CA GLY A 48 40.11 20.92 -7.30
C GLY A 48 38.83 21.74 -7.24
N CYS A 49 38.70 22.69 -8.15
CA CYS A 49 37.57 23.60 -8.19
C CYS A 49 36.28 22.95 -8.73
N ARG A 50 35.13 23.42 -8.25
CA ARG A 50 33.81 23.08 -8.80
C ARG A 50 32.96 24.33 -9.00
N ASP A 51 32.52 24.56 -10.24
CA ASP A 51 31.56 25.61 -10.56
C ASP A 51 30.11 25.19 -10.21
N TYR A 52 29.14 26.08 -10.42
CA TYR A 52 27.73 25.83 -10.10
C TYR A 52 27.11 24.58 -10.77
N MET A 53 27.63 24.09 -11.90
CA MET A 53 27.19 22.84 -12.55
C MET A 53 28.12 21.66 -12.24
N CYS A 54 28.92 21.76 -11.16
CA CYS A 54 29.87 20.72 -10.76
C CYS A 54 31.00 20.48 -11.78
N LYS A 55 31.30 21.45 -12.66
CA LYS A 55 32.38 21.33 -13.67
C LYS A 55 33.62 22.10 -13.22
N SER A 56 34.71 21.92 -13.97
CA SER A 56 36.04 22.49 -13.66
C SER A 56 36.32 23.85 -14.31
N ALA A 57 35.30 24.59 -14.76
CA ALA A 57 35.47 25.92 -15.38
C ALA A 57 35.64 27.03 -14.32
N CYS A 58 36.61 26.86 -13.45
CA CYS A 58 36.93 27.69 -12.29
C CYS A 58 38.41 27.50 -11.94
N TYR A 59 38.86 28.05 -10.81
CA TYR A 59 40.12 27.65 -10.18
C TYR A 59 40.00 27.71 -8.66
N ASP A 60 40.84 26.96 -7.96
CA ASP A 60 40.76 26.78 -6.51
C ASP A 60 40.78 28.14 -5.79
N THR A 61 39.88 28.31 -4.81
CA THR A 61 39.71 29.51 -3.98
C THR A 61 39.15 30.75 -4.70
N HIS A 62 38.67 30.61 -5.95
CA HIS A 62 38.08 31.73 -6.67
C HIS A 62 36.72 32.17 -6.07
N THR A 63 36.59 33.43 -5.67
CA THR A 63 35.41 33.95 -4.93
C THR A 63 34.51 34.88 -5.76
N GLY A 64 34.48 34.68 -7.07
CA GLY A 64 33.63 35.45 -7.98
C GLY A 64 33.57 34.79 -9.36
N THR A 65 33.04 35.53 -10.34
CA THR A 65 33.02 35.12 -11.74
C THR A 65 33.81 36.11 -12.59
N ASP A 66 34.71 35.57 -13.40
CA ASP A 66 35.58 36.33 -14.29
C ASP A 66 35.05 36.34 -15.72
N PHE A 67 34.89 37.54 -16.27
CA PHE A 67 34.48 37.78 -17.64
C PHE A 67 35.65 38.38 -18.43
N PRO A 68 36.16 37.73 -19.49
CA PRO A 68 37.36 38.13 -20.22
C PRO A 68 37.09 39.31 -21.18
N VAL A 69 36.60 40.42 -20.63
CA VAL A 69 36.27 41.62 -21.38
C VAL A 69 37.54 42.37 -21.80
N PRO A 70 37.61 42.89 -23.05
CA PRO A 70 38.76 43.67 -23.50
C PRO A 70 39.08 44.85 -22.58
N LEU A 71 40.36 45.23 -22.52
CA LEU A 71 40.80 46.44 -21.83
C LEU A 71 39.99 47.66 -22.26
N GLY A 72 39.48 48.43 -21.29
CA GLY A 72 38.72 49.64 -21.55
C GLY A 72 37.22 49.43 -21.80
N THR A 73 36.71 48.19 -21.72
CA THR A 73 35.28 47.89 -21.84
C THR A 73 34.50 48.63 -20.75
N ASN A 74 33.37 49.26 -21.09
CA ASN A 74 32.52 49.91 -20.10
C ASN A 74 32.01 48.88 -19.09
N VAL A 75 32.24 49.15 -17.80
CA VAL A 75 31.67 48.39 -16.69
C VAL A 75 30.44 49.13 -16.20
N LEU A 76 29.34 48.40 -16.07
CA LEU A 76 28.01 48.89 -15.77
C LEU A 76 27.54 48.27 -14.45
N ALA A 77 26.73 49.00 -13.69
CA ALA A 77 26.06 48.46 -12.51
C ALA A 77 25.09 47.34 -12.93
N GLY A 78 25.21 46.17 -12.29
CA GLY A 78 24.33 45.02 -12.53
C GLY A 78 22.91 45.26 -12.01
N ALA A 79 22.75 46.02 -10.94
CA ALA A 79 21.45 46.44 -10.42
C ALA A 79 21.54 47.84 -9.81
N ALA A 80 20.38 48.43 -9.51
CA ALA A 80 20.32 49.71 -8.80
C ALA A 80 20.84 49.55 -7.37
N GLY A 81 21.49 50.59 -6.83
CA GLY A 81 22.01 50.54 -5.48
C GLY A 81 22.84 51.76 -5.11
N LYS A 82 23.45 51.71 -3.92
CA LYS A 82 24.31 52.76 -3.38
C LYS A 82 25.76 52.35 -3.38
N VAL A 83 26.64 53.20 -3.90
CA VAL A 83 28.09 52.96 -3.92
C VAL A 83 28.64 53.07 -2.50
N VAL A 84 29.21 51.98 -1.99
CA VAL A 84 29.74 51.88 -0.62
C VAL A 84 31.26 51.86 -0.57
N THR A 85 31.94 51.53 -1.67
CA THR A 85 33.41 51.57 -1.73
C THR A 85 33.88 51.90 -3.15
N VAL A 86 34.93 52.71 -3.24
CA VAL A 86 35.64 53.04 -4.48
C VAL A 86 37.13 53.02 -4.21
N VAL A 87 37.88 52.22 -4.97
CA VAL A 87 39.36 52.21 -4.98
C VAL A 87 39.82 52.52 -6.39
N ASN A 88 40.65 53.56 -6.54
CA ASN A 88 41.06 54.10 -7.84
C ASN A 88 42.52 54.60 -7.86
N ALA A 89 43.43 53.84 -7.24
CA ALA A 89 44.84 54.23 -7.09
C ALA A 89 45.83 53.23 -7.71
N CYS A 90 45.38 52.03 -8.07
CA CYS A 90 46.22 50.95 -8.58
C CYS A 90 46.55 51.15 -10.06
N ALA A 91 47.74 50.72 -10.49
CA ALA A 91 48.13 50.74 -11.91
C ALA A 91 47.18 49.86 -12.76
N ASN A 92 46.99 50.23 -14.03
CA ASN A 92 46.08 49.54 -14.96
C ASN A 92 46.51 48.12 -15.33
N TYR A 93 47.78 47.78 -15.10
CA TYR A 93 48.35 46.47 -15.37
C TYR A 93 49.06 45.98 -14.11
N GLY A 94 48.46 45.00 -13.46
CA GLY A 94 49.07 44.21 -12.40
C GLY A 94 49.51 42.85 -12.93
N SER A 95 49.87 41.99 -11.99
CA SER A 95 50.29 40.60 -12.22
C SER A 95 49.66 39.73 -11.15
N VAL A 96 49.54 38.42 -11.40
CA VAL A 96 49.07 37.46 -10.40
C VAL A 96 49.84 37.64 -9.08
N GLY A 97 49.12 37.75 -7.97
CA GLY A 97 49.68 37.99 -6.63
C GLY A 97 49.88 39.47 -6.25
N ASN A 98 49.63 40.43 -7.14
CA ASN A 98 49.70 41.85 -6.82
C ASN A 98 48.61 42.24 -5.80
N SER A 99 49.02 42.68 -4.62
CA SER A 99 48.14 42.96 -3.48
C SER A 99 47.46 44.34 -3.52
N CYS A 100 47.71 45.17 -4.55
CA CYS A 100 47.10 46.49 -4.65
C CYS A 100 45.57 46.41 -4.63
N GLY A 101 44.93 47.25 -3.82
CA GLY A 101 43.48 47.23 -3.64
C GLY A 101 42.94 45.93 -3.03
N GLY A 102 43.75 45.20 -2.25
CA GLY A 102 43.36 43.92 -1.68
C GLY A 102 43.20 42.84 -2.75
N TYR A 103 44.16 42.74 -3.67
CA TYR A 103 44.17 41.86 -4.85
C TYR A 103 43.17 42.22 -5.97
N CYS A 104 42.11 42.94 -5.64
CA CYS A 104 41.06 43.37 -6.58
C CYS A 104 41.48 44.56 -7.48
N GLY A 105 42.58 45.26 -7.16
CA GLY A 105 43.04 46.42 -7.93
C GLY A 105 42.15 47.65 -7.72
N ASN A 106 41.76 48.32 -8.81
CA ASN A 106 40.72 49.35 -8.73
C ASN A 106 39.34 48.70 -8.80
N TYR A 107 38.41 49.16 -7.97
CA TYR A 107 37.09 48.53 -7.88
C TYR A 107 36.01 49.44 -7.33
N VAL A 108 34.77 49.03 -7.57
CA VAL A 108 33.57 49.63 -7.00
C VAL A 108 32.81 48.53 -6.25
N LYS A 109 32.29 48.86 -5.05
CA LYS A 109 31.26 48.07 -4.37
C LYS A 109 29.94 48.82 -4.32
N ILE A 110 28.85 48.14 -4.64
CA ILE A 110 27.49 48.68 -4.61
C ILE A 110 26.67 47.83 -3.64
N ARG A 111 25.98 48.49 -2.70
CA ARG A 111 24.99 47.86 -1.81
C ARG A 111 23.59 48.06 -2.38
N HIS A 112 22.82 46.98 -2.43
CA HIS A 112 21.49 46.92 -3.00
C HIS A 112 20.40 47.07 -1.94
N PRO A 113 19.13 47.32 -2.34
CA PRO A 113 18.03 47.55 -1.39
C PRO A 113 17.73 46.38 -0.45
N ASP A 114 17.97 45.14 -0.88
CA ASP A 114 17.86 43.89 -0.11
C ASP A 114 19.02 43.67 0.88
N GLY A 115 20.05 44.52 0.81
CA GLY A 115 21.23 44.43 1.67
C GLY A 115 22.43 43.75 1.02
N ASP A 116 22.26 43.18 -0.18
CA ASP A 116 23.33 42.49 -0.90
C ASP A 116 24.39 43.46 -1.42
N GLU A 117 25.62 42.98 -1.55
CA GLU A 117 26.72 43.76 -2.12
C GLU A 117 27.31 43.13 -3.38
N THR A 118 27.39 43.91 -4.46
CA THR A 118 28.17 43.55 -5.66
C THR A 118 29.55 44.20 -5.64
N LEU A 119 30.56 43.47 -6.06
CA LEU A 119 31.95 43.92 -6.20
C LEU A 119 32.41 43.79 -7.66
N TYR A 120 32.95 44.87 -8.22
CA TYR A 120 33.46 44.95 -9.59
C TYR A 120 34.96 45.23 -9.56
N CYS A 121 35.79 44.22 -9.80
CA CYS A 121 37.25 44.28 -9.66
C CYS A 121 37.98 44.55 -10.98
N HIS A 122 39.30 44.73 -10.87
CA HIS A 122 40.26 44.88 -11.97
C HIS A 122 39.98 46.08 -12.90
N MET A 123 39.42 47.16 -12.37
CA MET A 123 39.01 48.33 -13.15
C MET A 123 40.18 49.24 -13.55
N MET A 124 39.96 50.05 -14.58
CA MET A 124 40.92 51.02 -15.08
C MET A 124 40.98 52.25 -14.16
N ARG A 125 42.19 52.57 -13.69
CA ARG A 125 42.53 53.80 -12.99
C ARG A 125 42.05 55.02 -13.78
N ASP A 126 41.53 56.00 -13.06
CA ASP A 126 41.02 57.27 -13.58
C ASP A 126 39.85 57.10 -14.58
N SER A 127 39.19 55.93 -14.58
CA SER A 127 38.00 55.67 -15.39
C SER A 127 36.69 55.57 -14.60
N LEU A 128 36.77 55.44 -13.27
CA LEU A 128 35.61 55.26 -12.41
C LEU A 128 34.78 56.56 -12.40
N THR A 129 33.49 56.43 -12.72
CA THR A 129 32.57 57.57 -12.90
C THR A 129 31.72 57.84 -11.67
N VAL A 130 31.97 57.13 -10.57
CA VAL A 130 31.18 57.17 -9.34
C VAL A 130 32.07 57.37 -8.11
N LYS A 131 31.50 57.90 -7.03
CA LYS A 131 32.14 58.06 -5.72
C LYS A 131 31.27 57.44 -4.61
N VAL A 132 31.89 57.16 -3.46
CA VAL A 132 31.19 56.63 -2.29
C VAL A 132 30.01 57.55 -1.91
N GLY A 133 28.84 56.95 -1.72
CA GLY A 133 27.59 57.64 -1.41
C GLY A 133 26.67 57.87 -2.61
N ASP A 134 27.18 57.77 -3.86
CA ASP A 134 26.35 57.91 -5.05
C ASP A 134 25.30 56.80 -5.14
N THR A 135 24.10 57.16 -5.61
CA THR A 135 23.08 56.18 -6.01
C THR A 135 23.24 55.92 -7.51
N VAL A 136 23.23 54.66 -7.91
CA VAL A 136 23.35 54.24 -9.30
C VAL A 136 22.11 53.45 -9.72
N GLY A 137 21.66 53.65 -10.96
CA GLY A 137 20.62 52.83 -11.58
C GLY A 137 21.19 51.55 -12.20
N CYS A 138 20.33 50.55 -12.42
CA CYS A 138 20.71 49.38 -13.21
C CYS A 138 21.20 49.79 -14.61
N GLY A 139 22.31 49.22 -15.06
CA GLY A 139 22.93 49.53 -16.35
C GLY A 139 23.73 50.83 -16.39
N GLN A 140 23.76 51.61 -15.31
CA GLN A 140 24.57 52.83 -15.25
C GLN A 140 26.06 52.52 -15.34
N LYS A 141 26.79 53.27 -16.17
CA LYS A 141 28.24 53.15 -16.25
C LYS A 141 28.91 53.57 -14.93
N ILE A 142 29.78 52.70 -14.43
CA ILE A 142 30.56 52.89 -13.20
C ILE A 142 32.07 52.97 -13.44
N GLY A 143 32.54 52.54 -14.61
CA GLY A 143 33.93 52.74 -15.04
C GLY A 143 34.29 51.95 -16.29
N ARG A 144 35.57 51.57 -16.42
CA ARG A 144 36.09 50.71 -17.50
C ARG A 144 36.92 49.54 -16.94
N SER A 145 36.96 48.42 -17.63
CA SER A 145 37.78 47.25 -17.27
C SER A 145 39.27 47.51 -17.54
N ALA A 146 40.13 46.86 -16.75
CA ALA A 146 41.57 46.78 -16.98
C ALA A 146 42.13 45.46 -16.44
N SER A 147 43.42 45.46 -16.08
CA SER A 147 44.13 44.33 -15.50
C SER A 147 44.77 44.73 -14.16
N SER A 148 44.19 45.70 -13.44
CA SER A 148 44.77 46.23 -12.20
C SER A 148 44.70 45.20 -11.06
N GLY A 149 45.67 45.17 -10.14
CA GLY A 149 45.66 44.21 -9.02
C GLY A 149 46.13 42.81 -9.45
N SER A 150 45.67 41.77 -8.75
CA SER A 150 46.04 40.38 -9.01
C SER A 150 45.28 39.84 -10.21
N SER A 151 45.81 40.08 -11.40
CA SER A 151 45.19 39.67 -12.66
C SER A 151 46.27 39.20 -13.65
N SER A 152 45.95 38.19 -14.46
CA SER A 152 46.79 37.67 -15.55
C SER A 152 46.54 38.36 -16.90
N GLY A 153 45.48 39.19 -17.00
CA GLY A 153 45.11 39.92 -18.20
C GLY A 153 43.76 40.63 -18.06
N PRO A 154 43.38 41.51 -19.00
CA PRO A 154 42.15 42.29 -18.90
C PRO A 154 40.89 41.42 -18.75
N HIS A 155 40.15 41.61 -17.64
CA HIS A 155 38.87 40.95 -17.37
C HIS A 155 38.08 41.75 -16.33
N LEU A 156 36.80 41.41 -16.14
CA LEU A 156 35.97 41.89 -15.05
C LEU A 156 35.71 40.72 -14.10
N HIS A 157 36.13 40.85 -12.86
CA HIS A 157 35.74 39.93 -11.80
C HIS A 157 34.53 40.52 -11.05
N LEU A 158 33.43 39.77 -11.06
CA LEU A 158 32.17 40.10 -10.38
C LEU A 158 31.97 39.15 -9.20
N ALA A 159 31.71 39.69 -8.02
CA ALA A 159 31.31 38.90 -6.86
C ALA A 159 30.05 39.48 -6.20
N VAL A 160 29.25 38.61 -5.59
CA VAL A 160 28.07 38.97 -4.80
C VAL A 160 28.27 38.48 -3.36
N ALA A 161 27.93 39.33 -2.39
CA ALA A 161 27.95 39.03 -0.96
C ALA A 161 26.55 39.27 -0.38
N PRO A 162 25.78 38.21 -0.09
CA PRO A 162 24.41 38.35 0.42
C PRO A 162 24.41 39.01 1.80
N GLY A 163 23.59 40.04 2.00
CA GLY A 163 23.59 40.87 3.22
C GLY A 163 24.94 41.50 3.58
N GLY A 164 25.89 41.57 2.63
CA GLY A 164 27.28 41.98 2.86
C GLY A 164 28.18 40.93 3.53
N GLY A 165 27.72 39.67 3.62
CA GLY A 165 28.40 38.54 4.25
C GLY A 165 29.40 37.80 3.35
N THR A 166 29.42 36.47 3.46
CA THR A 166 30.29 35.59 2.65
C THR A 166 29.87 35.63 1.18
N ARG A 167 30.83 35.67 0.26
CA ARG A 167 30.53 35.69 -1.17
C ARG A 167 29.94 34.37 -1.65
N VAL A 168 29.05 34.44 -2.63
CA VAL A 168 28.39 33.29 -3.25
C VAL A 168 28.53 33.33 -4.77
N ASP A 169 28.25 32.19 -5.42
CA ASP A 169 28.17 32.12 -6.88
C ASP A 169 27.00 32.98 -7.39
N VAL A 170 27.19 33.66 -8.51
CA VAL A 170 26.16 34.49 -9.15
C VAL A 170 25.18 33.66 -9.99
N TYR A 171 25.52 32.40 -10.27
CA TYR A 171 24.66 31.44 -10.97
C TYR A 171 23.99 30.47 -9.98
N ALA A 172 22.82 29.96 -10.36
CA ALA A 172 22.17 28.82 -9.70
C ALA A 172 22.63 27.50 -10.31
N GLY A 173 22.70 26.44 -9.51
CA GLY A 173 23.02 25.10 -10.01
C GLY A 173 23.23 24.07 -8.90
N PRO A 174 23.35 22.78 -9.25
CA PRO A 174 23.37 21.68 -8.28
C PRO A 174 24.58 21.67 -7.34
N CYS A 175 25.67 22.37 -7.68
CA CYS A 175 26.88 22.45 -6.86
C CYS A 175 27.01 23.77 -6.10
N THR A 176 25.96 24.59 -6.05
CA THR A 176 25.98 25.85 -5.29
C THR A 176 24.72 26.02 -4.45
N GLY A 177 24.85 26.71 -3.31
CA GLY A 177 23.70 27.12 -2.51
C GLY A 177 23.04 28.42 -2.99
N SER A 178 23.53 28.99 -4.09
CA SER A 178 22.98 30.21 -4.68
C SER A 178 21.70 29.93 -5.45
N LYS A 179 20.68 30.78 -5.27
CA LYS A 179 19.45 30.78 -6.06
C LYS A 179 19.60 31.50 -7.42
N GLY A 180 20.80 31.97 -7.73
CA GLY A 180 21.08 32.71 -8.96
C GLY A 180 20.69 34.19 -8.87
N TYR A 181 21.56 35.03 -9.43
CA TYR A 181 21.44 36.49 -9.36
C TYR A 181 21.14 37.12 -10.71
N TRP A 182 20.93 36.37 -11.79
CA TRP A 182 20.72 36.96 -13.11
C TRP A 182 19.24 37.20 -13.39
N VAL A 183 18.92 38.37 -13.96
CA VAL A 183 17.58 38.67 -14.51
C VAL A 183 17.24 37.74 -15.67
N ASP A 184 18.24 37.38 -16.47
CA ASP A 184 18.11 36.53 -17.65
C ASP A 184 19.32 35.58 -17.64
N PRO A 185 19.20 34.45 -16.92
CA PRO A 185 20.23 33.42 -16.88
C PRO A 185 20.22 32.65 -18.21
N THR A 186 21.38 32.59 -18.85
CA THR A 186 21.56 31.83 -20.10
C THR A 186 22.16 30.46 -19.85
N SER A 187 22.13 29.60 -20.86
CA SER A 187 22.72 28.25 -20.84
C SER A 187 24.17 28.21 -20.32
N TYR A 188 24.59 27.04 -19.85
CA TYR A 188 25.90 26.86 -19.22
C TYR A 188 27.05 27.39 -20.10
N GLY A 189 27.70 28.46 -19.62
CA GLY A 189 28.86 29.09 -20.26
C GLY A 189 28.49 30.27 -21.15
N ALA A 190 27.22 30.45 -21.49
CA ALA A 190 26.74 31.60 -22.24
C ALA A 190 26.78 32.90 -21.39
N PRO A 191 26.89 34.08 -22.05
CA PRO A 191 26.83 35.37 -21.38
C PRO A 191 25.42 35.66 -20.86
N PRO A 192 25.24 36.11 -19.60
CA PRO A 192 23.93 36.44 -19.07
C PRO A 192 23.28 37.60 -19.85
N GLY A 193 21.96 37.76 -19.72
CA GLY A 193 21.21 38.79 -20.41
C GLY A 193 21.54 40.22 -19.95
N ALA A 194 21.21 41.19 -20.80
CA ALA A 194 21.52 42.61 -20.58
C ALA A 194 20.35 43.42 -20.01
N SER A 195 19.20 42.79 -19.76
CA SER A 195 17.97 43.45 -19.28
C SER A 195 18.05 43.80 -17.78
N CYS A 196 17.48 44.94 -17.41
CA CYS A 196 17.34 45.40 -16.02
C CYS A 196 16.06 44.93 -15.33
N ALA A 197 15.14 44.32 -16.07
CA ALA A 197 13.89 43.80 -15.55
C ALA A 197 13.59 42.46 -16.23
N CYS A 198 13.11 41.50 -15.45
CA CYS A 198 12.59 40.24 -15.95
C CYS A 198 11.22 40.51 -16.58
N ALA A 199 10.88 39.83 -17.67
CA ALA A 199 9.59 39.96 -18.32
C ALA A 199 8.78 38.71 -17.93
N PRO A 200 7.88 38.79 -16.94
CA PRO A 200 7.20 37.61 -16.41
C PRO A 200 6.44 36.91 -17.52
N SER A 201 6.71 35.62 -17.68
CA SER A 201 6.05 34.73 -18.63
C SER A 201 5.48 33.51 -17.89
N ALA A 202 4.70 32.68 -18.58
CA ALA A 202 4.19 31.47 -17.95
C ALA A 202 5.37 30.50 -17.71
N GLU A 203 5.40 29.89 -16.52
CA GLU A 203 6.41 28.93 -16.12
C GLU A 203 6.62 27.80 -17.15
N VAL A 204 7.87 27.57 -17.54
CA VAL A 204 8.29 26.47 -18.40
C VAL A 204 9.43 25.72 -17.73
N CYS A 205 9.29 24.41 -17.56
CA CYS A 205 10.25 23.53 -16.89
C CYS A 205 11.62 23.48 -17.57
N ASN A 206 12.46 24.48 -17.32
CA ASN A 206 13.70 24.71 -18.04
C ASN A 206 14.86 25.12 -17.10
N GLY A 207 14.61 25.17 -15.78
CA GLY A 207 15.60 25.57 -14.78
C GLY A 207 15.82 27.09 -14.71
N VAL A 208 14.88 27.86 -15.23
CA VAL A 208 14.84 29.33 -15.16
C VAL A 208 13.54 29.74 -14.49
N ASP A 209 13.67 30.70 -13.59
CA ASP A 209 12.59 31.49 -12.97
C ASP A 209 11.95 32.37 -14.06
N ASP A 210 10.96 31.82 -14.78
CA ASP A 210 10.35 32.39 -16.00
C ASP A 210 9.29 33.47 -15.68
N ASP A 211 8.66 33.37 -14.51
CA ASP A 211 7.67 34.32 -13.99
C ASP A 211 8.25 35.35 -13.00
N CYS A 212 9.54 35.22 -12.70
CA CYS A 212 10.34 36.17 -11.96
C CYS A 212 9.95 36.32 -10.48
N ASP A 213 9.27 35.33 -9.88
CA ASP A 213 8.86 35.37 -8.48
C ASP A 213 9.97 34.95 -7.49
N GLY A 214 11.11 34.47 -8.01
CA GLY A 214 12.28 34.10 -7.24
C GLY A 214 12.32 32.63 -6.82
N ALA A 215 11.35 31.85 -7.26
CA ALA A 215 11.39 30.41 -7.23
C ALA A 215 11.70 29.90 -8.68
N VAL A 216 11.97 28.60 -8.85
CA VAL A 216 12.29 28.02 -10.16
C VAL A 216 11.36 26.84 -10.41
N ASP A 217 10.61 26.88 -11.52
CA ASP A 217 9.78 25.80 -12.04
C ASP A 217 8.59 25.40 -11.09
N GLU A 218 7.92 26.36 -10.45
CA GLU A 218 6.84 26.11 -9.44
C GLU A 218 5.40 26.18 -9.97
N GLY A 219 5.20 26.50 -11.25
CA GLY A 219 3.90 26.86 -11.81
C GLY A 219 3.27 25.90 -12.83
N GLY A 220 3.83 24.71 -13.05
CA GLY A 220 3.33 23.73 -14.04
C GLY A 220 3.88 22.32 -13.80
N VAL A 221 3.31 21.31 -14.46
CA VAL A 221 3.75 19.90 -14.33
C VAL A 221 5.16 19.77 -14.92
N CYS A 222 6.16 19.95 -14.06
CA CYS A 222 7.54 19.59 -14.33
C CYS A 222 7.72 18.12 -13.98
N CYS A 223 7.23 17.27 -14.87
CA CYS A 223 7.49 15.83 -14.82
C CYS A 223 8.76 15.53 -15.63
N THR A 224 9.56 14.59 -15.14
CA THR A 224 10.64 13.97 -15.92
C THR A 224 10.09 12.62 -16.34
N PRO A 225 9.98 12.28 -17.65
CA PRO A 225 9.32 11.06 -18.08
C PRO A 225 9.86 9.83 -17.35
N GLY A 226 9.02 9.30 -16.46
CA GLY A 226 9.25 8.14 -15.61
C GLY A 226 8.37 6.97 -16.02
N ALA A 227 8.38 5.92 -15.21
CA ALA A 227 7.31 4.92 -15.26
C ALA A 227 6.17 5.43 -14.37
N GLU A 228 4.93 5.27 -14.83
CA GLU A 228 3.76 5.72 -14.09
C GLU A 228 3.64 5.00 -12.73
N VAL A 229 3.30 5.75 -11.68
CA VAL A 229 3.10 5.25 -10.31
C VAL A 229 1.84 5.87 -9.75
N CYS A 230 1.01 5.09 -9.05
CA CYS A 230 -0.20 5.58 -8.41
C CYS A 230 0.11 6.58 -7.28
N ASN A 231 0.25 7.86 -7.63
CA ASN A 231 0.67 8.91 -6.70
C ASN A 231 -0.08 10.24 -6.92
N GLY A 232 -1.04 10.27 -7.86
CA GLY A 232 -1.82 11.46 -8.18
C GLY A 232 -1.07 12.47 -9.04
N LYS A 233 0.00 12.04 -9.72
CA LYS A 233 0.78 12.85 -10.65
C LYS A 233 0.96 12.09 -11.95
N ASP A 234 1.12 12.86 -13.01
CA ASP A 234 1.54 12.41 -14.33
C ASP A 234 3.08 12.21 -14.28
N ASP A 235 3.54 10.97 -14.05
CA ASP A 235 4.97 10.68 -13.93
C ASP A 235 5.63 10.49 -15.31
N ASP A 236 4.88 10.03 -16.31
CA ASP A 236 5.38 9.75 -17.66
C ASP A 236 5.26 10.93 -18.67
N CYS A 237 4.58 11.99 -18.26
CA CYS A 237 4.34 13.24 -18.99
C CYS A 237 3.41 13.13 -20.20
N ASP A 238 2.50 12.15 -20.25
CA ASP A 238 1.56 12.00 -21.36
C ASP A 238 0.28 12.84 -21.23
N GLY A 239 0.09 13.51 -20.08
CA GLY A 239 -1.06 14.36 -19.76
C GLY A 239 -2.22 13.61 -19.11
N LYS A 240 -2.06 12.31 -18.82
CA LYS A 240 -2.92 11.53 -17.94
C LYS A 240 -2.23 11.32 -16.60
N VAL A 241 -3.04 11.08 -15.58
CA VAL A 241 -2.58 10.90 -14.21
C VAL A 241 -2.99 9.50 -13.81
N ASP A 242 -2.02 8.72 -13.34
CA ASP A 242 -2.17 7.36 -12.86
C ASP A 242 -2.91 6.43 -13.86
N GLU A 243 -2.58 6.50 -15.17
CA GLU A 243 -3.18 5.64 -16.20
C GLU A 243 -2.61 4.20 -16.23
N ASP A 244 -2.98 3.41 -17.25
CA ASP A 244 -2.52 2.03 -17.45
C ASP A 244 -2.73 1.08 -16.25
N GLU A 245 -3.78 1.36 -15.47
CA GLU A 245 -4.22 0.56 -14.31
C GLU A 245 -3.19 0.53 -13.16
N VAL A 246 -2.28 1.51 -13.06
CA VAL A 246 -1.23 1.51 -12.03
C VAL A 246 -1.80 1.52 -10.61
N CYS A 247 -2.91 2.23 -10.39
CA CYS A 247 -3.57 2.26 -9.08
C CYS A 247 -4.24 0.94 -8.72
N GLU A 248 -4.87 0.28 -9.67
CA GLU A 248 -5.46 -1.04 -9.49
C GLU A 248 -4.37 -2.10 -9.24
N ILE A 249 -3.25 -2.02 -9.97
CA ILE A 249 -2.10 -2.90 -9.78
C ILE A 249 -1.48 -2.69 -8.39
N ASP A 250 -1.30 -1.44 -7.98
CA ASP A 250 -0.79 -1.10 -6.65
C ASP A 250 -1.74 -1.58 -5.54
N GLU A 251 -3.06 -1.42 -5.70
CA GLU A 251 -4.06 -1.95 -4.76
C GLU A 251 -3.93 -3.48 -4.63
N LEU A 252 -3.80 -4.18 -5.76
CA LEU A 252 -3.62 -5.62 -5.76
C LEU A 252 -2.32 -5.99 -5.03
N LEU A 253 -1.18 -5.45 -5.43
CA LEU A 253 0.10 -5.75 -4.78
C LEU A 253 0.09 -5.45 -3.28
N GLN A 254 -0.57 -4.38 -2.85
CA GLN A 254 -0.55 -3.98 -1.46
C GLN A 254 -1.57 -4.71 -0.58
N THR A 255 -2.64 -5.29 -1.14
CA THR A 255 -3.71 -5.93 -0.35
C THR A 255 -4.06 -7.36 -0.79
N PRO A 256 -3.08 -8.29 -0.87
CA PRO A 256 -3.32 -9.65 -1.35
C PRO A 256 -4.43 -10.41 -0.63
N GLU A 257 -4.58 -10.23 0.69
CA GLU A 257 -5.64 -10.89 1.46
C GLU A 257 -7.06 -10.48 1.07
N THR A 258 -7.24 -9.32 0.43
CA THR A 258 -8.57 -8.85 -0.02
C THR A 258 -9.12 -9.74 -1.14
N TYR A 259 -8.25 -10.32 -1.97
CA TYR A 259 -8.65 -11.06 -3.17
C TYR A 259 -8.12 -12.50 -3.25
N ALA A 260 -7.15 -12.83 -2.40
CA ALA A 260 -6.55 -14.15 -2.26
C ALA A 260 -6.37 -14.47 -0.76
N PRO A 261 -7.47 -14.55 0.00
CA PRO A 261 -7.39 -14.77 1.43
C PRO A 261 -6.66 -16.07 1.75
N THR A 262 -5.95 -16.05 2.86
CA THR A 262 -5.24 -17.20 3.42
C THR A 262 -6.21 -18.35 3.71
N ARG A 263 -5.87 -19.58 3.28
CA ARG A 263 -6.70 -20.77 3.54
C ARG A 263 -6.60 -21.22 4.99
N THR A 264 -5.37 -21.26 5.51
CA THR A 264 -5.06 -21.48 6.92
C THR A 264 -3.71 -20.84 7.23
N SER A 265 -3.56 -20.35 8.46
CA SER A 265 -2.27 -19.92 9.01
C SER A 265 -1.85 -20.69 10.25
N ASP A 266 -2.56 -21.76 10.63
CA ASP A 266 -2.20 -22.66 11.73
C ASP A 266 -0.93 -23.45 11.40
N VAL A 267 0.25 -22.95 11.81
CA VAL A 267 1.52 -23.60 11.43
C VAL A 267 1.87 -24.77 12.33
N ASP A 268 1.31 -24.87 13.54
CA ASP A 268 1.64 -25.94 14.50
C ASP A 268 0.59 -27.06 14.60
N GLY A 269 -0.54 -26.89 13.92
CA GLY A 269 -1.59 -27.89 13.74
C GLY A 269 -2.48 -28.01 14.96
N ASP A 270 -2.57 -26.95 15.76
CA ASP A 270 -3.36 -26.94 17.00
C ASP A 270 -4.79 -26.39 16.83
N ARG A 271 -5.17 -26.18 15.57
CA ARG A 271 -6.45 -25.64 15.09
C ARG A 271 -6.70 -24.21 15.52
N ARG A 272 -5.65 -23.42 15.80
CA ARG A 272 -5.75 -21.98 16.00
C ARG A 272 -4.96 -21.25 14.93
N ALA A 273 -5.53 -20.17 14.44
CA ALA A 273 -4.88 -19.34 13.46
C ALA A 273 -3.68 -18.60 14.07
N ASP A 274 -2.53 -18.71 13.42
CA ASP A 274 -1.34 -17.95 13.78
C ASP A 274 -1.22 -16.69 12.92
N VAL A 275 -0.50 -15.69 13.42
CA VAL A 275 -0.21 -14.49 12.63
C VAL A 275 1.17 -14.62 12.02
N CYS A 276 1.22 -14.83 10.71
CA CYS A 276 2.46 -14.97 9.96
C CYS A 276 2.73 -13.74 9.11
N GLY A 277 4.00 -13.44 8.90
CA GLY A 277 4.42 -12.36 8.02
C GLY A 277 5.88 -12.51 7.62
N ARG A 278 6.23 -11.98 6.46
CA ARG A 278 7.59 -12.00 5.95
C ARG A 278 8.32 -10.71 6.32
N GLY A 279 9.39 -10.84 7.09
CA GLY A 279 10.33 -9.76 7.42
C GLY A 279 11.63 -9.85 6.62
N SER A 280 12.59 -8.97 6.90
CA SER A 280 13.86 -8.89 6.16
C SER A 280 14.63 -10.21 6.09
N SER A 281 14.61 -11.01 7.16
CA SER A 281 15.35 -12.27 7.26
C SER A 281 14.59 -13.48 6.69
N GLY A 282 13.25 -13.39 6.58
CA GLY A 282 12.40 -14.49 6.15
C GLY A 282 10.98 -14.39 6.71
N LEU A 283 10.18 -15.40 6.42
CA LEU A 283 8.88 -15.64 7.04
C LEU A 283 9.06 -15.88 8.53
N PHE A 284 8.21 -15.32 9.37
CA PHE A 284 8.06 -15.76 10.74
C PHE A 284 6.59 -15.73 11.15
N CYS A 285 6.27 -16.52 12.15
CA CYS A 285 4.92 -16.68 12.66
C CYS A 285 4.89 -16.42 14.17
N MET A 286 3.85 -15.73 14.59
CA MET A 286 3.48 -15.55 15.98
C MET A 286 2.36 -16.55 16.26
N VAL A 287 2.73 -17.64 16.94
CA VAL A 287 1.89 -18.80 17.20
C VAL A 287 0.91 -18.50 18.33
N SER A 288 -0.38 -18.77 18.11
CA SER A 288 -1.43 -18.50 19.08
C SER A 288 -1.41 -19.49 20.25
N GLN A 289 -1.49 -18.96 21.46
CA GLN A 289 -1.68 -19.71 22.71
C GLN A 289 -3.13 -19.52 23.23
N GLY A 290 -4.06 -19.17 22.35
CA GLY A 290 -5.48 -18.91 22.62
C GLY A 290 -5.77 -17.53 23.21
N SER A 291 -4.90 -17.01 24.08
CA SER A 291 -5.05 -15.68 24.69
C SER A 291 -3.78 -14.80 24.60
N SER A 292 -2.72 -15.34 24.00
CA SER A 292 -1.44 -14.67 23.82
C SER A 292 -0.70 -15.28 22.62
N PHE A 293 0.41 -14.67 22.20
CA PHE A 293 1.17 -15.13 21.05
C PHE A 293 2.64 -15.33 21.40
N THR A 294 3.26 -16.35 20.81
CA THR A 294 4.69 -16.64 20.96
C THR A 294 5.36 -16.81 19.60
N LYS A 295 6.55 -16.24 19.42
CA LYS A 295 7.31 -16.39 18.17
C LYS A 295 7.68 -17.87 17.94
N ALA A 296 7.45 -18.36 16.73
CA ALA A 296 7.92 -19.69 16.29
C ALA A 296 9.45 -19.82 16.43
N ALA A 297 9.93 -21.05 16.58
CA ALA A 297 11.32 -21.33 16.97
C ALA A 297 12.36 -20.95 15.90
N SER A 298 12.01 -21.03 14.62
CA SER A 298 12.91 -20.66 13.52
C SER A 298 12.27 -19.70 12.52
N GLU A 299 13.11 -18.84 11.94
CA GLU A 299 12.75 -18.02 10.78
C GLU A 299 12.69 -18.92 9.54
N GLY A 300 11.63 -18.76 8.77
CA GLY A 300 11.31 -19.51 7.57
C GLY A 300 11.94 -18.91 6.29
N PRO A 301 11.52 -19.40 5.11
CA PRO A 301 12.07 -19.01 3.82
C PRO A 301 11.74 -17.55 3.44
N PHE A 302 12.11 -17.15 2.22
CA PHE A 302 11.63 -15.91 1.58
C PHE A 302 12.11 -14.60 2.25
N GLY A 303 13.36 -14.53 2.69
CA GLY A 303 14.00 -13.27 3.14
C GLY A 303 14.44 -12.34 2.00
N ASP A 304 14.96 -11.15 2.32
CA ASP A 304 15.32 -10.12 1.33
C ASP A 304 16.47 -10.63 0.47
N ALA A 305 17.42 -11.30 1.12
CA ALA A 305 18.56 -11.96 0.49
C ALA A 305 18.13 -13.09 -0.48
N ALA A 306 16.92 -13.62 -0.34
CA ALA A 306 16.33 -14.60 -1.26
C ALA A 306 15.53 -13.94 -2.42
N GLY A 307 15.58 -12.60 -2.56
CA GLY A 307 14.89 -11.85 -3.62
C GLY A 307 13.53 -11.29 -3.22
N PHE A 308 13.04 -11.60 -2.02
CA PHE A 308 11.71 -11.19 -1.55
C PHE A 308 11.66 -9.76 -1.00
N GLY A 309 12.75 -8.99 -1.13
CA GLY A 309 12.72 -7.55 -0.95
C GLY A 309 12.00 -6.80 -2.08
N ASP A 310 11.74 -7.48 -3.21
CA ASP A 310 10.89 -6.97 -4.28
C ASP A 310 9.43 -7.40 -4.03
N LEU A 311 8.55 -6.39 -3.98
CA LEU A 311 7.13 -6.53 -3.68
C LEU A 311 6.42 -7.53 -4.61
N ARG A 312 6.89 -7.67 -5.86
CA ARG A 312 6.30 -8.59 -6.86
C ARG A 312 6.53 -10.06 -6.56
N TYR A 313 7.47 -10.41 -5.65
CA TYR A 313 7.60 -11.77 -5.11
C TYR A 313 6.95 -11.86 -3.74
N ALA A 314 7.20 -10.90 -2.85
CA ALA A 314 6.65 -10.86 -1.49
C ALA A 314 5.12 -11.07 -1.46
N THR A 315 4.40 -10.41 -2.36
CA THR A 315 2.93 -10.42 -2.42
C THR A 315 2.34 -11.71 -2.99
N THR A 316 3.18 -12.58 -3.55
CA THR A 316 2.77 -13.92 -4.01
C THR A 316 2.73 -14.95 -2.88
N LEU A 317 3.16 -14.59 -1.67
CA LEU A 317 3.12 -15.50 -0.52
C LEU A 317 1.68 -15.93 -0.23
N ARG A 318 1.43 -17.24 -0.20
CA ARG A 318 0.16 -17.89 0.16
C ARG A 318 0.41 -18.91 1.25
N MET A 319 -0.55 -19.06 2.14
CA MET A 319 -0.54 -20.11 3.17
C MET A 319 -1.80 -20.97 3.08
N GLY A 320 -1.61 -22.27 3.25
CA GLY A 320 -2.58 -23.33 3.06
C GLY A 320 -1.93 -24.70 3.30
N ASP A 321 -2.71 -25.76 3.40
CA ASP A 321 -2.22 -27.11 3.73
C ASP A 321 -1.95 -27.87 2.42
N VAL A 322 -0.72 -27.84 1.91
CA VAL A 322 -0.42 -28.46 0.62
C VAL A 322 -0.13 -29.95 0.75
N ASP A 323 0.19 -30.48 1.93
CA ASP A 323 0.46 -31.91 2.11
C ASP A 323 -0.59 -32.71 2.88
N GLY A 324 -1.63 -32.04 3.38
CA GLY A 324 -2.78 -32.63 4.04
C GLY A 324 -2.48 -33.07 5.46
N ASP A 325 -1.48 -32.47 6.11
CA ASP A 325 -1.08 -32.81 7.48
C ASP A 325 -1.77 -31.96 8.56
N GLY A 326 -2.64 -31.04 8.14
CA GLY A 326 -3.39 -30.11 8.97
C GLY A 326 -2.60 -28.88 9.40
N ARG A 327 -1.39 -28.68 8.89
CA ARG A 327 -0.60 -27.46 9.13
C ARG A 327 -0.57 -26.57 7.90
N ALA A 328 -0.48 -25.27 8.16
CA ALA A 328 -0.31 -24.27 7.14
C ALA A 328 1.12 -24.29 6.58
N ASP A 329 1.25 -24.74 5.34
CA ASP A 329 2.44 -24.58 4.53
C ASP A 329 2.50 -23.20 3.91
N VAL A 330 3.64 -22.87 3.30
CA VAL A 330 3.82 -21.60 2.60
C VAL A 330 4.31 -21.82 1.18
N CYS A 331 3.65 -21.17 0.23
CA CYS A 331 4.04 -21.14 -1.18
C CYS A 331 4.28 -19.70 -1.64
N ALA A 332 5.28 -19.49 -2.49
CA ALA A 332 5.48 -18.21 -3.15
C ALA A 332 6.18 -18.38 -4.51
N ARG A 333 6.01 -17.38 -5.37
CA ARG A 333 6.72 -17.32 -6.65
C ARG A 333 8.14 -16.81 -6.44
N THR A 334 9.07 -17.46 -7.12
CA THR A 334 10.47 -17.03 -7.28
C THR A 334 10.72 -16.70 -8.76
N SER A 335 11.91 -16.20 -9.10
CA SER A 335 12.26 -15.96 -10.50
C SER A 335 12.28 -17.24 -11.35
N SER A 336 12.48 -18.41 -10.73
CA SER A 336 12.54 -19.72 -11.39
C SER A 336 11.22 -20.50 -11.41
N GLY A 337 10.17 -20.03 -10.74
CA GLY A 337 8.91 -20.75 -10.60
C GLY A 337 8.33 -20.68 -9.19
N VAL A 338 7.26 -21.43 -8.92
CA VAL A 338 6.67 -21.49 -7.58
C VAL A 338 7.46 -22.46 -6.69
N VAL A 339 7.70 -22.06 -5.45
CA VAL A 339 8.34 -22.90 -4.43
C VAL A 339 7.45 -22.90 -3.20
N CYS A 340 7.22 -24.09 -2.65
CA CYS A 340 6.52 -24.28 -1.39
C CYS A 340 7.46 -24.80 -0.31
N HIS A 341 7.13 -24.56 0.95
CA HIS A 341 7.82 -25.13 2.10
C HIS A 341 6.81 -25.63 3.10
N ARG A 342 7.00 -26.88 3.53
CA ARG A 342 6.12 -27.49 4.50
C ARG A 342 6.35 -26.98 5.90
N SER A 343 5.30 -26.82 6.67
CA SER A 343 5.44 -26.58 8.09
C SER A 343 5.98 -27.82 8.83
N THR A 344 6.68 -27.55 9.92
CA THR A 344 7.18 -28.55 10.88
C THR A 344 6.63 -28.30 12.28
N GLY A 345 5.71 -27.35 12.43
CA GLY A 345 5.21 -26.80 13.69
C GLY A 345 6.13 -25.82 14.40
N GLY A 346 7.45 -25.99 14.28
CA GLY A 346 8.44 -25.03 14.83
C GLY A 346 9.01 -24.05 13.79
N GLY A 347 8.74 -24.29 12.50
CA GLY A 347 9.32 -23.59 11.36
C GLY A 347 9.04 -24.34 10.06
N PHE A 348 9.85 -24.11 9.02
CA PHE A 348 9.59 -24.63 7.67
C PHE A 348 10.70 -25.56 7.14
N GLY A 349 10.30 -26.64 6.49
CA GLY A 349 11.17 -27.69 5.97
C GLY A 349 11.84 -27.37 4.64
N ALA A 350 12.38 -28.42 4.01
CA ALA A 350 13.02 -28.33 2.70
C ALA A 350 12.04 -27.84 1.60
N PRO A 351 12.52 -27.12 0.58
CA PRO A 351 11.67 -26.61 -0.49
C PRO A 351 11.07 -27.76 -1.32
N ILE A 352 9.77 -27.62 -1.61
CA ILE A 352 9.03 -28.39 -2.59
C ILE A 352 8.98 -27.59 -3.89
N THR A 353 9.36 -28.23 -4.99
CA THR A 353 9.32 -27.61 -6.31
C THR A 353 7.89 -27.60 -6.84
N GLY A 354 7.35 -26.41 -7.09
CA GLY A 354 6.06 -26.20 -7.74
C GLY A 354 6.18 -26.05 -9.26
N PRO A 355 5.10 -25.60 -9.92
CA PRO A 355 5.09 -25.35 -11.36
C PRO A 355 6.14 -24.34 -11.81
N GLU A 356 6.63 -24.50 -13.04
CA GLU A 356 7.64 -23.63 -13.69
C GLU A 356 7.04 -22.29 -14.18
N TRP A 357 6.29 -21.61 -13.31
CA TRP A 357 5.71 -20.29 -13.55
C TRP A 357 6.75 -19.20 -13.31
N SER A 358 7.78 -19.19 -14.16
CA SER A 358 9.01 -18.42 -14.00
C SER A 358 9.01 -17.08 -14.75
N ASP A 359 9.95 -16.20 -14.39
CA ASP A 359 10.12 -14.90 -15.06
C ASP A 359 10.51 -15.06 -16.53
N ALA A 360 11.32 -16.09 -16.83
CA ALA A 360 11.71 -16.44 -18.19
C ALA A 360 10.50 -16.73 -19.09
N HIS A 361 9.37 -17.13 -18.49
CA HIS A 361 8.09 -17.37 -19.16
C HIS A 361 7.06 -16.26 -18.90
N GLY A 362 7.49 -15.09 -18.42
CA GLY A 362 6.66 -13.88 -18.29
C GLY A 362 5.82 -13.77 -17.01
N TRP A 363 5.99 -14.67 -16.04
CA TRP A 363 5.17 -14.73 -14.82
C TRP A 363 5.42 -13.61 -13.79
N LEU A 364 6.39 -12.72 -14.05
CA LEU A 364 6.60 -11.49 -13.26
C LEU A 364 5.57 -10.39 -13.59
N ALA A 365 4.71 -10.59 -14.59
CA ALA A 365 3.64 -9.62 -14.89
C ALA A 365 2.56 -9.62 -13.78
N PRO A 366 2.10 -8.45 -13.29
CA PRO A 366 1.06 -8.33 -12.26
C PRO A 366 -0.21 -9.15 -12.56
N ARG A 367 -0.65 -9.15 -13.82
CA ARG A 367 -1.82 -9.92 -14.30
C ARG A 367 -1.73 -11.44 -14.16
N PHE A 368 -0.56 -11.98 -13.85
CA PHE A 368 -0.35 -13.41 -13.58
C PHE A 368 0.00 -13.63 -12.10
N LEU A 369 1.02 -12.94 -11.56
CA LEU A 369 1.48 -13.18 -10.18
C LEU A 369 0.43 -12.88 -9.11
N THR A 370 -0.44 -11.89 -9.34
CA THR A 370 -1.50 -11.53 -8.37
C THR A 370 -2.62 -12.57 -8.33
N THR A 371 -2.68 -13.46 -9.33
CA THR A 371 -3.74 -14.47 -9.46
C THR A 371 -3.39 -15.82 -8.82
N LEU A 372 -2.21 -15.95 -8.21
CA LEU A 372 -1.82 -17.18 -7.49
C LEU A 372 -2.81 -17.46 -6.34
N ARG A 373 -3.33 -18.69 -6.29
CA ARG A 373 -4.27 -19.21 -5.28
C ARG A 373 -3.83 -20.59 -4.79
N LEU A 374 -4.19 -20.86 -3.55
CA LEU A 374 -4.28 -22.20 -2.99
C LEU A 374 -5.77 -22.55 -2.89
N ALA A 375 -6.15 -23.72 -3.40
CA ALA A 375 -7.53 -24.20 -3.47
C ALA A 375 -7.52 -25.73 -3.59
N ASP A 376 -8.47 -26.43 -2.96
CA ASP A 376 -8.60 -27.89 -3.12
C ASP A 376 -9.54 -28.17 -4.30
N VAL A 377 -8.97 -28.24 -5.50
CA VAL A 377 -9.79 -28.34 -6.72
C VAL A 377 -10.18 -29.78 -7.02
N ASP A 378 -9.57 -30.79 -6.38
CA ASP A 378 -9.93 -32.20 -6.58
C ASP A 378 -10.61 -32.88 -5.40
N GLY A 379 -10.79 -32.15 -4.28
CA GLY A 379 -11.53 -32.57 -3.10
C GLY A 379 -10.77 -33.60 -2.27
N ASP A 380 -9.44 -33.60 -2.34
CA ASP A 380 -8.60 -34.58 -1.68
C ASP A 380 -8.09 -34.14 -0.29
N GLY A 381 -8.48 -32.92 0.13
CA GLY A 381 -8.11 -32.30 1.39
C GLY A 381 -6.80 -31.52 1.34
N ARG A 382 -6.09 -31.51 0.20
CA ARG A 382 -4.85 -30.73 0.00
C ARG A 382 -5.12 -29.49 -0.83
N ASP A 383 -4.35 -28.45 -0.55
CA ASP A 383 -4.34 -27.25 -1.38
C ASP A 383 -3.50 -27.41 -2.64
N ASP A 384 -4.16 -27.25 -3.78
CA ASP A 384 -3.57 -27.19 -5.11
C ASP A 384 -3.15 -25.76 -5.47
N LEU A 385 -2.24 -25.64 -6.43
CA LEU A 385 -1.82 -24.35 -6.96
C LEU A 385 -2.60 -23.99 -8.21
N CYS A 386 -3.32 -22.88 -8.18
CA CYS A 386 -3.99 -22.32 -9.35
C CYS A 386 -3.53 -20.89 -9.62
N ALA A 387 -3.38 -20.53 -10.89
CA ALA A 387 -3.11 -19.17 -11.31
C ALA A 387 -3.61 -18.94 -12.74
N ARG A 388 -3.82 -17.68 -13.10
CA ARG A 388 -4.16 -17.30 -14.46
C ARG A 388 -2.88 -17.08 -15.28
N ALA A 389 -2.77 -17.77 -16.40
CA ALA A 389 -1.80 -17.54 -17.46
C ALA A 389 -2.41 -16.73 -18.61
N ALA A 390 -1.58 -16.37 -19.61
CA ALA A 390 -2.05 -15.62 -20.79
C ALA A 390 -3.19 -16.32 -21.56
N ALA A 391 -3.24 -17.66 -21.54
CA ALA A 391 -4.24 -18.46 -22.23
C ALA A 391 -5.51 -18.74 -21.41
N GLY A 392 -5.47 -18.58 -20.08
CA GLY A 392 -6.56 -18.94 -19.18
C GLY A 392 -6.08 -19.39 -17.81
N LEU A 393 -6.98 -19.95 -17.01
CA LEU A 393 -6.64 -20.55 -15.72
C LEU A 393 -5.78 -21.81 -15.94
N VAL A 394 -4.77 -22.01 -15.10
CA VAL A 394 -3.97 -23.23 -15.03
C VAL A 394 -3.83 -23.64 -13.57
N CYS A 395 -3.98 -24.93 -13.31
CA CYS A 395 -3.86 -25.51 -11.97
C CYS A 395 -2.87 -26.67 -11.96
N ALA A 396 -2.24 -26.92 -10.82
CA ALA A 396 -1.35 -28.05 -10.59
C ALA A 396 -1.70 -28.68 -9.24
N ARG A 397 -2.07 -29.96 -9.28
CA ARG A 397 -2.58 -30.67 -8.11
C ARG A 397 -1.46 -31.07 -7.17
N SER A 398 -1.67 -30.94 -5.87
CA SER A 398 -0.73 -31.42 -4.88
C SER A 398 -0.80 -32.94 -4.77
N ASN A 399 0.37 -33.57 -4.66
CA ASN A 399 0.49 -34.98 -4.28
C ASN A 399 1.14 -35.15 -2.89
N GLY A 400 1.19 -34.05 -2.12
CA GLY A 400 1.78 -33.92 -0.78
C GLY A 400 3.31 -33.90 -0.72
N GLY A 401 4.01 -34.45 -1.72
CA GLY A 401 5.46 -34.32 -1.86
C GLY A 401 5.90 -33.24 -2.87
N GLY A 402 4.94 -32.70 -3.62
CA GLY A 402 5.14 -31.93 -4.84
C GLY A 402 3.82 -31.68 -5.56
N PHE A 403 3.93 -31.27 -6.82
CA PHE A 403 2.77 -31.01 -7.66
C PHE A 403 2.82 -31.89 -8.92
N ASP A 404 1.66 -32.42 -9.30
CA ASP A 404 1.45 -33.12 -10.55
C ASP A 404 1.60 -32.18 -11.75
N GLY A 405 1.55 -32.74 -12.96
CA GLY A 405 1.53 -31.94 -14.19
C GLY A 405 0.35 -30.97 -14.21
N ALA A 406 0.62 -29.73 -14.64
CA ALA A 406 -0.40 -28.71 -14.73
C ALA A 406 -1.48 -29.07 -15.76
N PHE A 407 -2.73 -28.69 -15.46
CA PHE A 407 -3.87 -28.86 -16.34
C PHE A 407 -4.58 -27.51 -16.60
N ASP A 408 -5.18 -27.40 -17.77
CA ASP A 408 -5.85 -26.18 -18.22
C ASP A 408 -7.26 -26.08 -17.63
N GLY A 409 -7.61 -24.90 -17.15
CA GLY A 409 -8.97 -24.53 -16.76
C GLY A 409 -9.68 -23.69 -17.84
N PRO A 410 -10.65 -22.84 -17.45
CA PRO A 410 -11.39 -22.02 -18.39
C PRO A 410 -10.49 -21.06 -19.18
N ARG A 411 -10.87 -20.79 -20.44
CA ARG A 411 -10.12 -19.94 -21.39
C ARG A 411 -10.28 -18.44 -21.12
N TRP A 412 -9.93 -18.01 -19.91
CA TRP A 412 -9.88 -16.61 -19.50
C TRP A 412 -8.63 -15.89 -20.02
N SER A 413 -8.45 -15.89 -21.34
CA SER A 413 -7.21 -15.43 -21.98
C SER A 413 -7.07 -13.90 -22.00
N ASP A 414 -5.83 -13.41 -22.14
CA ASP A 414 -5.54 -11.98 -22.35
C ASP A 414 -6.26 -11.49 -23.62
N GLU A 415 -6.26 -12.30 -24.69
CA GLU A 415 -6.94 -12.02 -25.96
C GLU A 415 -8.47 -11.85 -25.80
N SER A 416 -9.07 -12.52 -24.81
CA SER A 416 -10.49 -12.41 -24.49
C SER A 416 -10.79 -11.26 -23.52
N GLY A 417 -9.79 -10.44 -23.18
CA GLY A 417 -9.93 -9.24 -22.36
C GLY A 417 -9.64 -9.44 -20.88
N PHE A 418 -9.37 -10.67 -20.40
CA PHE A 418 -9.12 -10.96 -18.98
C PHE A 418 -7.74 -10.47 -18.48
N GLY A 419 -6.94 -9.84 -19.35
CA GLY A 419 -5.64 -9.25 -18.99
C GLY A 419 -5.71 -7.92 -18.23
N SER A 420 -6.91 -7.39 -17.97
CA SER A 420 -7.16 -6.13 -17.26
C SER A 420 -7.45 -6.35 -15.76
N ALA A 421 -6.95 -5.45 -14.91
CA ALA A 421 -6.95 -5.59 -13.45
C ALA A 421 -8.34 -5.77 -12.84
N LYS A 422 -9.34 -5.07 -13.37
CA LYS A 422 -10.75 -5.20 -12.98
C LYS A 422 -11.38 -6.57 -13.26
N TYR A 423 -10.67 -7.45 -13.97
CA TYR A 423 -11.08 -8.84 -14.22
C TYR A 423 -10.17 -9.82 -13.49
N TYR A 424 -8.85 -9.83 -13.75
CA TYR A 424 -7.98 -10.81 -13.09
C TYR A 424 -7.89 -10.61 -11.57
N GLY A 425 -8.09 -9.37 -11.07
CA GLY A 425 -8.18 -9.08 -9.63
C GLY A 425 -9.43 -9.68 -8.96
N THR A 426 -10.40 -10.15 -9.74
CA THR A 426 -11.66 -10.73 -9.25
C THR A 426 -11.65 -12.25 -9.18
N LEU A 427 -10.56 -12.93 -9.56
CA LEU A 427 -10.45 -14.39 -9.45
C LEU A 427 -10.65 -14.83 -7.99
N ARG A 428 -11.65 -15.69 -7.75
CA ARG A 428 -11.96 -16.34 -6.48
C ARG A 428 -12.08 -17.85 -6.70
N MET A 429 -11.76 -18.62 -5.66
CA MET A 429 -11.89 -20.08 -5.65
C MET A 429 -12.76 -20.48 -4.45
N GLY A 430 -13.72 -21.38 -4.64
CA GLY A 430 -14.65 -21.85 -3.61
C GLY A 430 -15.72 -22.75 -4.20
N ASP A 431 -16.21 -23.72 -3.43
CA ASP A 431 -17.22 -24.69 -3.87
C ASP A 431 -18.59 -24.04 -4.10
N VAL A 432 -19.00 -23.81 -5.36
CA VAL A 432 -20.28 -23.17 -5.66
C VAL A 432 -21.43 -24.17 -5.79
N ASP A 433 -21.17 -25.46 -5.98
CA ASP A 433 -22.22 -26.45 -6.20
C ASP A 433 -22.42 -27.48 -5.08
N GLY A 434 -21.58 -27.42 -4.05
CA GLY A 434 -21.64 -28.20 -2.84
C GLY A 434 -21.10 -29.61 -3.02
N ASP A 435 -20.21 -29.82 -3.99
CA ASP A 435 -19.62 -31.13 -4.29
C ASP A 435 -18.31 -31.42 -3.55
N GLY A 436 -17.85 -30.46 -2.74
CA GLY A 436 -16.64 -30.54 -1.93
C GLY A 436 -15.36 -30.10 -2.64
N ARG A 437 -15.46 -29.55 -3.87
CA ARG A 437 -14.30 -29.09 -4.64
C ARG A 437 -14.37 -27.59 -4.86
N ASP A 438 -13.22 -26.92 -4.76
CA ASP A 438 -13.16 -25.49 -5.03
C ASP A 438 -13.35 -25.22 -6.54
N ASP A 439 -14.42 -24.49 -6.86
CA ASP A 439 -14.71 -23.98 -8.19
C ASP A 439 -14.00 -22.66 -8.44
N ALA A 440 -13.98 -22.19 -9.70
CA ALA A 440 -13.30 -20.97 -10.06
C ALA A 440 -14.27 -19.92 -10.61
N CYS A 441 -14.28 -18.72 -10.02
CA CYS A 441 -15.13 -17.59 -10.43
C CYS A 441 -14.29 -16.38 -10.82
N ILE A 442 -14.69 -15.68 -11.89
CA ILE A 442 -14.04 -14.45 -12.35
C ILE A 442 -15.03 -13.53 -13.05
N ARG A 443 -14.82 -12.21 -12.91
CA ARG A 443 -15.60 -11.18 -13.58
C ARG A 443 -15.06 -10.92 -14.99
N HIS A 444 -15.97 -10.60 -15.91
CA HIS A 444 -15.72 -10.06 -17.24
C HIS A 444 -16.66 -8.87 -17.52
N SER A 445 -16.60 -8.28 -18.71
CA SER A 445 -17.39 -7.09 -19.06
C SER A 445 -18.91 -7.27 -18.95
N GLY A 446 -19.39 -8.50 -19.11
CA GLY A 446 -20.81 -8.88 -19.10
C GLY A 446 -21.33 -9.44 -17.79
N GLY A 447 -20.48 -9.57 -16.77
CA GLY A 447 -20.85 -10.07 -15.44
C GLY A 447 -19.78 -10.95 -14.83
N ILE A 448 -20.19 -11.79 -13.88
CA ILE A 448 -19.32 -12.80 -13.28
C ILE A 448 -19.73 -14.19 -13.76
N GLU A 449 -18.75 -15.03 -14.06
CA GLU A 449 -18.97 -16.44 -14.38
C GLU A 449 -18.15 -17.32 -13.45
N CYS A 450 -18.70 -18.47 -13.12
CA CYS A 450 -18.06 -19.52 -12.35
C CYS A 450 -17.97 -20.79 -13.21
N TRP A 451 -16.94 -21.59 -12.99
CA TRP A 451 -16.75 -22.88 -13.66
C TRP A 451 -16.48 -23.94 -12.62
N ARG A 452 -17.19 -25.05 -12.73
CA ARG A 452 -17.16 -26.11 -11.73
C ARG A 452 -15.97 -27.02 -11.93
N SER A 453 -15.29 -27.35 -10.86
CA SER A 453 -14.17 -28.27 -10.90
C SER A 453 -14.65 -29.70 -11.15
N THR A 454 -13.87 -30.43 -11.94
CA THR A 454 -14.03 -31.88 -12.12
C THR A 454 -12.93 -32.67 -11.41
N GLY A 455 -12.08 -32.00 -10.63
CA GLY A 455 -10.86 -32.53 -10.00
C GLY A 455 -9.68 -32.78 -10.94
N SER A 456 -9.86 -32.53 -12.24
CA SER A 456 -8.79 -32.62 -13.24
C SER A 456 -9.00 -31.64 -14.40
N GLY A 457 -9.94 -30.71 -14.24
CA GLY A 457 -10.42 -29.79 -15.25
C GLY A 457 -11.57 -28.97 -14.70
N PHE A 458 -12.16 -28.15 -15.56
CA PHE A 458 -13.31 -27.31 -15.20
C PHE A 458 -14.38 -27.41 -16.29
N GLU A 459 -15.62 -27.72 -15.90
CA GLU A 459 -16.74 -27.89 -16.81
C GLU A 459 -18.00 -27.19 -16.28
N GLY A 460 -19.05 -27.11 -17.12
CA GLY A 460 -20.37 -26.70 -16.67
C GLY A 460 -20.44 -25.29 -16.12
N LYS A 461 -20.04 -24.28 -16.91
CA LYS A 461 -20.14 -22.85 -16.59
C LYS A 461 -21.47 -22.48 -15.93
N VAL A 462 -21.39 -21.76 -14.82
CA VAL A 462 -22.49 -21.16 -14.08
C VAL A 462 -22.42 -19.64 -14.24
N ASP A 463 -23.49 -19.05 -14.77
CA ASP A 463 -23.58 -17.59 -14.91
C ASP A 463 -23.99 -16.97 -13.56
N GLY A 464 -23.22 -15.98 -13.10
CA GLY A 464 -23.51 -15.23 -11.89
C GLY A 464 -24.26 -13.93 -12.15
N PRO A 465 -24.31 -13.04 -11.14
CA PRO A 465 -24.91 -11.72 -11.26
C PRO A 465 -24.33 -10.91 -12.42
N ALA A 466 -25.18 -10.10 -13.03
CA ALA A 466 -24.81 -9.41 -14.27
C ALA A 466 -23.64 -8.43 -14.13
N TRP A 467 -23.43 -7.80 -12.97
CA TRP A 467 -22.29 -6.93 -12.61
C TRP A 467 -21.47 -6.34 -13.77
N ARG A 468 -22.13 -5.61 -14.69
CA ARG A 468 -21.57 -5.26 -16.01
C ARG A 468 -20.77 -3.98 -15.98
N ASP A 469 -19.79 -3.88 -16.88
CA ASP A 469 -19.02 -2.65 -17.09
C ASP A 469 -19.92 -1.46 -17.46
N ASP A 470 -20.93 -1.68 -18.30
CA ASP A 470 -21.92 -0.67 -18.70
C ASP A 470 -22.84 -0.21 -17.55
N GLN A 471 -22.78 -0.90 -16.42
CA GLN A 471 -23.46 -0.55 -15.16
C GLN A 471 -22.47 -0.01 -14.11
N GLY A 472 -21.23 0.30 -14.49
CA GLY A 472 -20.22 0.91 -13.62
C GLY A 472 -19.35 -0.09 -12.86
N TRP A 473 -19.56 -1.40 -12.98
CA TRP A 473 -18.80 -2.42 -12.24
C TRP A 473 -17.33 -2.56 -12.65
N GLY A 474 -16.88 -1.81 -13.65
CA GLY A 474 -15.46 -1.67 -13.95
C GLY A 474 -14.68 -0.84 -12.91
N ALA A 475 -15.37 -0.15 -11.99
CA ALA A 475 -14.74 0.71 -11.00
C ALA A 475 -14.23 -0.08 -9.77
N PRO A 476 -13.02 0.24 -9.23
CA PRO A 476 -12.40 -0.47 -8.10
C PRO A 476 -13.30 -0.64 -6.87
N GLN A 477 -14.04 0.40 -6.50
CA GLN A 477 -14.94 0.40 -5.34
C GLN A 477 -16.11 -0.61 -5.42
N TYR A 478 -16.27 -1.31 -6.55
CA TYR A 478 -17.25 -2.39 -6.71
C TYR A 478 -16.54 -3.72 -6.95
N TRP A 479 -15.69 -3.85 -7.97
CA TRP A 479 -15.10 -5.16 -8.30
C TRP A 479 -14.13 -5.68 -7.24
N SER A 480 -13.42 -4.81 -6.52
CA SER A 480 -12.48 -5.27 -5.47
C SER A 480 -13.19 -5.78 -4.22
N THR A 481 -14.50 -5.51 -4.10
CA THR A 481 -15.36 -5.97 -3.00
C THR A 481 -15.97 -7.35 -3.22
N ILE A 482 -15.75 -7.99 -4.37
CA ILE A 482 -16.32 -9.32 -4.65
C ILE A 482 -15.74 -10.37 -3.69
N ARG A 483 -16.64 -11.07 -2.99
CA ARG A 483 -16.37 -12.20 -2.08
C ARG A 483 -17.14 -13.43 -2.55
N LEU A 484 -16.53 -14.59 -2.28
CA LEU A 484 -17.07 -15.92 -2.57
C LEU A 484 -16.95 -16.74 -1.29
N ALA A 485 -18.06 -17.01 -0.62
CA ALA A 485 -18.09 -17.70 0.67
C ALA A 485 -19.52 -18.15 1.00
N ASP A 486 -19.68 -19.23 1.75
CA ASP A 486 -20.99 -19.68 2.22
C ASP A 486 -21.48 -18.78 3.36
N VAL A 487 -22.36 -17.83 3.02
CA VAL A 487 -22.88 -16.86 4.01
C VAL A 487 -24.26 -17.25 4.54
N ASN A 488 -24.79 -18.39 4.11
CA ASN A 488 -26.12 -18.85 4.48
C ASN A 488 -26.13 -20.23 5.16
N GLY A 489 -24.98 -20.91 5.22
CA GLY A 489 -24.75 -22.17 5.90
C GLY A 489 -25.19 -23.40 5.10
N ASP A 490 -25.35 -23.30 3.77
CA ASP A 490 -25.79 -24.42 2.92
C ASP A 490 -24.64 -25.20 2.26
N ARG A 491 -23.41 -24.89 2.66
CA ARG A 491 -22.14 -25.43 2.15
C ARG A 491 -21.85 -25.08 0.70
N LYS A 492 -22.50 -24.05 0.16
CA LYS A 492 -22.19 -23.51 -1.17
C LYS A 492 -21.70 -22.08 -1.04
N ALA A 493 -20.67 -21.77 -1.80
CA ALA A 493 -20.10 -20.45 -1.81
C ALA A 493 -21.00 -19.46 -2.57
N ASP A 494 -21.43 -18.43 -1.86
CA ASP A 494 -22.29 -17.36 -2.35
C ASP A 494 -21.47 -16.17 -2.86
N LEU A 495 -22.08 -15.41 -3.78
CA LEU A 495 -21.46 -14.22 -4.34
C LEU A 495 -21.96 -12.95 -3.65
N CYS A 496 -21.06 -12.28 -2.95
CA CYS A 496 -21.35 -11.03 -2.25
C CYS A 496 -20.47 -9.90 -2.79
N ALA A 497 -21.06 -8.74 -3.04
CA ALA A 497 -20.32 -7.57 -3.48
C ALA A 497 -21.09 -6.28 -3.21
N ARG A 498 -20.32 -5.18 -3.17
CA ARG A 498 -20.84 -3.85 -3.00
C ARG A 498 -21.13 -3.19 -4.35
N SER A 499 -22.31 -2.59 -4.45
CA SER A 499 -22.74 -1.73 -5.56
C SER A 499 -22.76 -0.26 -5.14
N SER A 500 -23.17 0.63 -6.04
CA SER A 500 -23.37 2.04 -5.70
C SER A 500 -24.48 2.29 -4.67
N THR A 501 -25.37 1.33 -4.46
CA THR A 501 -26.55 1.47 -3.58
C THR A 501 -26.47 0.67 -2.29
N SER A 502 -25.81 -0.48 -2.27
CA SER A 502 -25.74 -1.36 -1.10
C SER A 502 -24.71 -2.47 -1.26
N LEU A 503 -24.38 -3.13 -0.14
CA LEU A 503 -23.76 -4.45 -0.12
C LEU A 503 -24.86 -5.50 -0.24
N ALA A 504 -24.72 -6.44 -1.16
CA ALA A 504 -25.70 -7.50 -1.38
C ALA A 504 -25.02 -8.84 -1.70
N CYS A 505 -25.72 -9.91 -1.36
CA CYS A 505 -25.33 -11.28 -1.67
C CYS A 505 -26.33 -11.94 -2.63
N HIS A 506 -25.83 -12.88 -3.40
CA HIS A 506 -26.62 -13.77 -4.24
C HIS A 506 -26.28 -15.21 -3.85
N PHE A 507 -27.27 -15.92 -3.30
CA PHE A 507 -27.05 -17.29 -2.82
C PHE A 507 -26.90 -18.26 -3.99
N SER A 508 -25.94 -19.17 -3.90
CA SER A 508 -25.74 -20.19 -4.92
C SER A 508 -26.89 -21.20 -4.91
N THR A 509 -27.35 -21.61 -6.09
CA THR A 509 -28.25 -22.76 -6.26
C THR A 509 -27.48 -24.02 -6.66
N GLY A 510 -26.18 -23.90 -6.94
CA GLY A 510 -25.28 -24.91 -7.51
C GLY A 510 -25.27 -24.98 -9.04
N ASP A 511 -26.31 -24.46 -9.69
CA ASP A 511 -26.38 -24.30 -11.15
C ASP A 511 -26.64 -22.83 -11.57
N GLY A 512 -26.63 -21.92 -10.62
CA GLY A 512 -26.91 -20.50 -10.77
C GLY A 512 -26.82 -19.76 -9.45
N PHE A 513 -27.25 -18.50 -9.46
CA PHE A 513 -27.29 -17.65 -8.28
C PHE A 513 -28.67 -16.98 -8.16
N GLY A 514 -29.17 -16.89 -6.93
CA GLY A 514 -30.47 -16.32 -6.59
C GLY A 514 -30.57 -14.80 -6.80
N PRO A 515 -31.72 -14.19 -6.47
CA PRO A 515 -31.87 -12.74 -6.51
C PRO A 515 -30.93 -12.06 -5.50
N ALA A 516 -30.66 -10.77 -5.72
CA ALA A 516 -29.88 -9.97 -4.79
C ALA A 516 -30.62 -9.83 -3.45
N ILE A 517 -29.94 -10.15 -2.35
CA ILE A 517 -30.40 -9.98 -0.98
C ILE A 517 -29.51 -8.92 -0.34
N GLU A 518 -30.11 -7.82 0.11
CA GLU A 518 -29.37 -6.74 0.74
C GLU A 518 -28.79 -7.19 2.09
N VAL A 519 -27.48 -6.97 2.25
CA VAL A 519 -26.75 -7.21 3.50
C VAL A 519 -26.81 -5.96 4.37
N ALA A 520 -26.43 -4.83 3.79
CA ALA A 520 -26.34 -3.54 4.47
C ALA A 520 -26.38 -2.37 3.47
N PRO A 521 -26.90 -1.19 3.88
CA PRO A 521 -27.07 -0.01 3.03
C PRO A 521 -25.75 0.76 2.83
N LEU A 522 -24.70 0.07 2.37
CA LEU A 522 -23.33 0.60 2.20
C LEU A 522 -23.20 1.41 0.89
N ALA A 523 -24.06 2.40 0.68
CA ALA A 523 -24.18 3.16 -0.57
C ALA A 523 -23.03 4.16 -0.80
N ASP A 524 -22.75 4.51 -2.06
CA ASP A 524 -21.80 5.59 -2.41
C ASP A 524 -22.25 6.92 -1.78
N ALA A 525 -23.57 7.18 -1.79
CA ALA A 525 -24.17 8.36 -1.18
C ALA A 525 -23.97 8.45 0.34
N ALA A 526 -23.61 7.33 0.98
CA ALA A 526 -23.29 7.24 2.40
C ALA A 526 -21.76 7.26 2.66
N GLY A 527 -20.93 7.50 1.64
CA GLY A 527 -19.47 7.60 1.77
C GLY A 527 -18.72 6.26 1.62
N TRP A 528 -19.42 5.16 1.33
CA TRP A 528 -18.78 3.84 1.20
C TRP A 528 -17.98 3.64 -0.09
N ASN A 529 -17.92 4.65 -0.97
CA ASN A 529 -16.95 4.70 -2.07
C ASN A 529 -15.55 5.14 -1.61
N ASP A 530 -15.34 5.40 -0.31
CA ASP A 530 -14.02 5.66 0.26
C ASP A 530 -13.17 4.37 0.30
N PRO A 531 -11.94 4.37 -0.27
CA PRO A 531 -11.04 3.22 -0.21
C PRO A 531 -10.68 2.76 1.21
N THR A 532 -10.70 3.62 2.22
CA THR A 532 -10.44 3.21 3.61
C THR A 532 -11.55 2.33 4.19
N ASN A 533 -12.72 2.32 3.53
CA ASN A 533 -13.90 1.55 3.90
C ASN A 533 -14.07 0.32 3.00
N TYR A 534 -14.26 0.50 1.68
CA TYR A 534 -14.64 -0.64 0.81
C TYR A 534 -13.53 -1.71 0.69
N ARG A 535 -12.25 -1.35 0.87
CA ARG A 535 -11.12 -2.31 0.80
C ARG A 535 -11.08 -3.26 2.01
N THR A 536 -11.88 -3.00 3.03
CA THR A 536 -11.86 -3.73 4.30
C THR A 536 -12.90 -4.82 4.42
N LEU A 537 -13.74 -5.04 3.39
CA LEU A 537 -14.73 -6.11 3.42
C LEU A 537 -14.02 -7.48 3.56
N ARG A 538 -14.35 -8.23 4.59
CA ARG A 538 -13.86 -9.58 4.91
C ARG A 538 -15.04 -10.49 5.16
N VAL A 539 -14.77 -11.79 5.10
CA VAL A 539 -15.77 -12.83 5.34
C VAL A 539 -15.19 -13.88 6.28
N ALA A 540 -15.88 -14.18 7.36
CA ALA A 540 -15.56 -15.23 8.33
C ALA A 540 -16.73 -15.44 9.30
N ASP A 541 -16.88 -16.62 9.88
CA ASP A 541 -17.87 -16.90 10.92
C ASP A 541 -17.45 -16.25 12.25
N VAL A 542 -17.98 -15.07 12.58
CA VAL A 542 -17.59 -14.34 13.80
C VAL A 542 -18.45 -14.69 15.01
N ASP A 543 -19.57 -15.39 14.82
CA ASP A 543 -20.50 -15.73 15.89
C ASP A 543 -20.60 -17.22 16.23
N GLY A 544 -19.97 -18.06 15.42
CA GLY A 544 -19.85 -19.50 15.59
C GLY A 544 -21.10 -20.26 15.16
N ASP A 545 -21.92 -19.69 14.28
CA ASP A 545 -23.13 -20.35 13.75
C ASP A 545 -22.88 -21.26 12.53
N GLY A 546 -21.63 -21.30 12.05
CA GLY A 546 -21.18 -22.11 10.93
C GLY A 546 -21.38 -21.46 9.56
N ALA A 547 -22.15 -20.38 9.46
CA ALA A 547 -22.23 -19.55 8.26
C ALA A 547 -21.19 -18.42 8.33
N MET A 548 -20.69 -18.01 7.17
CA MET A 548 -19.71 -16.92 7.13
C MET A 548 -20.39 -15.55 7.19
N ASP A 549 -19.90 -14.68 8.07
CA ASP A 549 -20.40 -13.32 8.21
C ASP A 549 -19.63 -12.35 7.33
N LEU A 550 -20.31 -11.30 6.87
CA LEU A 550 -19.65 -10.19 6.18
C LEU A 550 -19.25 -9.13 7.18
N CYS A 551 -17.98 -8.78 7.24
CA CYS A 551 -17.46 -7.74 8.12
C CYS A 551 -16.77 -6.64 7.31
N ALA A 552 -17.01 -5.38 7.65
CA ALA A 552 -16.29 -4.26 7.07
C ALA A 552 -16.05 -3.19 8.13
N ARG A 553 -14.98 -2.43 7.92
CA ARG A 553 -14.67 -1.25 8.70
C ARG A 553 -15.37 -0.05 8.06
N SER A 554 -16.09 0.71 8.88
CA SER A 554 -16.54 2.07 8.56
C SER A 554 -15.62 3.11 9.22
N ASP A 555 -15.86 4.39 8.97
CA ASP A 555 -15.16 5.48 9.66
C ASP A 555 -15.32 5.44 11.21
N GLY A 556 -16.33 4.73 11.72
CA GLY A 556 -16.67 4.68 13.15
C GLY A 556 -16.23 3.40 13.87
N ALA A 557 -16.45 2.23 13.27
CA ALA A 557 -16.14 0.93 13.85
C ALA A 557 -16.12 -0.18 12.79
N VAL A 558 -15.62 -1.35 13.19
CA VAL A 558 -15.89 -2.59 12.46
C VAL A 558 -17.35 -3.01 12.71
N GLU A 559 -18.03 -3.33 11.63
CA GLU A 559 -19.42 -3.80 11.59
C GLU A 559 -19.45 -5.16 10.90
N CYS A 560 -20.28 -6.08 11.39
CA CYS A 560 -20.47 -7.40 10.79
C CYS A 560 -21.96 -7.74 10.65
N TRP A 561 -22.29 -8.49 9.60
CA TRP A 561 -23.64 -8.88 9.25
C TRP A 561 -23.72 -10.39 9.01
N ARG A 562 -24.64 -11.03 9.73
CA ARG A 562 -24.92 -12.47 9.68
C ARG A 562 -26.26 -12.77 9.05
N TRP A 563 -26.38 -13.94 8.42
CA TRP A 563 -27.66 -14.42 7.93
C TRP A 563 -28.43 -15.15 9.04
N ASN A 564 -29.65 -14.72 9.35
CA ASN A 564 -30.47 -15.38 10.38
C ASN A 564 -31.53 -16.36 9.83
N GLY A 565 -31.42 -16.77 8.57
CA GLY A 565 -32.43 -17.57 7.86
C GLY A 565 -33.51 -16.76 7.12
N ALA A 566 -33.59 -15.44 7.34
CA ALA A 566 -34.59 -14.58 6.70
C ALA A 566 -34.03 -13.26 6.16
N ALA A 567 -33.08 -12.65 6.86
CA ALA A 567 -32.42 -11.41 6.47
C ALA A 567 -31.02 -11.35 7.08
N PHE A 568 -30.16 -10.51 6.49
CA PHE A 568 -28.93 -10.11 7.16
C PHE A 568 -29.23 -9.20 8.35
N VAL A 569 -28.61 -9.48 9.48
CA VAL A 569 -28.75 -8.71 10.72
C VAL A 569 -27.38 -8.40 11.31
N ASN A 570 -27.32 -7.39 12.16
CA ASN A 570 -26.07 -7.04 12.86
C ASN A 570 -25.58 -8.24 13.70
N ALA A 571 -24.39 -8.76 13.37
CA ALA A 571 -23.72 -9.82 14.11
C ALA A 571 -23.04 -9.30 15.39
N LEU A 572 -22.78 -7.98 15.47
CA LEU A 572 -22.11 -7.33 16.59
C LEU A 572 -23.01 -6.31 17.31
N PRO A 573 -24.10 -6.74 17.99
CA PRO A 573 -24.95 -5.81 18.74
C PRO A 573 -24.21 -5.10 19.89
N GLY A 574 -23.13 -5.67 20.42
CA GLY A 574 -22.26 -5.04 21.41
C GLY A 574 -21.19 -4.11 20.81
N GLY A 575 -21.07 -4.06 19.48
CA GLY A 575 -20.14 -3.23 18.73
C GLY A 575 -18.79 -3.89 18.44
N GLY A 576 -18.18 -3.53 17.31
CA GLY A 576 -16.81 -3.89 16.98
C GLY A 576 -15.79 -2.85 17.47
N PRO A 577 -14.48 -3.15 17.34
CA PRO A 577 -13.44 -2.18 17.66
C PRO A 577 -13.54 -0.98 16.73
N LYS A 578 -13.22 0.21 17.26
CA LYS A 578 -13.38 1.47 16.52
C LYS A 578 -12.51 1.52 15.27
N LEU A 579 -11.21 1.27 15.43
CA LEU A 579 -10.21 1.30 14.36
C LEU A 579 -10.41 2.48 13.39
N SER A 580 -10.80 3.64 13.88
CA SER A 580 -11.37 4.72 13.07
C SER A 580 -10.29 5.64 12.48
N ASP A 581 -10.65 6.44 11.46
CA ASP A 581 -9.72 7.33 10.79
C ASP A 581 -9.15 8.39 11.73
N ASP A 582 -9.96 8.91 12.66
CA ASP A 582 -9.54 9.84 13.71
C ASP A 582 -8.60 9.21 14.75
N GLN A 583 -8.54 7.87 14.81
CA GLN A 583 -7.55 7.10 15.57
C GLN A 583 -6.32 6.72 14.74
N GLY A 584 -6.19 7.23 13.51
CA GLY A 584 -5.01 7.06 12.66
C GLY A 584 -5.03 5.82 11.77
N TRP A 585 -6.19 5.19 11.56
CA TRP A 585 -6.33 3.97 10.75
C TRP A 585 -6.56 4.20 9.25
N ALA A 586 -6.70 5.46 8.82
CA ALA A 586 -6.86 5.82 7.41
C ALA A 586 -5.75 5.28 6.47
N PRO A 587 -4.46 5.20 6.85
CA PRO A 587 -3.43 4.65 5.98
C PRO A 587 -3.62 3.16 5.61
N ILE A 588 -3.39 2.81 4.34
CA ILE A 588 -3.55 1.45 3.80
C ILE A 588 -2.73 0.39 4.53
N ARG A 589 -1.56 0.77 5.05
CA ARG A 589 -0.69 -0.11 5.87
C ARG A 589 -1.30 -0.53 7.22
N TYR A 590 -2.46 0.02 7.58
CA TYR A 590 -3.24 -0.37 8.76
C TYR A 590 -4.60 -0.95 8.35
N HIS A 591 -5.48 -0.20 7.66
CA HIS A 591 -6.79 -0.74 7.29
C HIS A 591 -6.72 -1.91 6.28
N GLY A 592 -5.67 -1.98 5.47
CA GLY A 592 -5.43 -3.08 4.53
C GLY A 592 -5.00 -4.38 5.20
N THR A 593 -4.70 -4.36 6.52
CA THR A 593 -4.25 -5.52 7.29
C THR A 593 -5.34 -6.20 8.11
N LEU A 594 -6.60 -5.72 8.03
CA LEU A 594 -7.71 -6.35 8.71
C LEU A 594 -7.94 -7.75 8.13
N MET A 595 -7.96 -8.76 8.99
CA MET A 595 -8.13 -10.18 8.65
C MET A 595 -8.93 -10.86 9.75
N LEU A 596 -9.66 -11.91 9.42
CA LEU A 596 -10.51 -12.64 10.36
C LEU A 596 -10.16 -14.13 10.36
N ALA A 597 -9.92 -14.69 11.54
CA ALA A 597 -9.65 -16.11 11.75
C ALA A 597 -9.75 -16.46 13.24
N ASP A 598 -10.06 -17.71 13.57
CA ASP A 598 -10.13 -18.17 14.96
C ASP A 598 -8.73 -18.39 15.54
N ALA A 599 -8.24 -17.44 16.33
CA ALA A 599 -6.99 -17.57 17.07
C ALA A 599 -7.20 -18.12 18.48
N THR A 600 -8.41 -18.09 19.01
CA THR A 600 -8.69 -18.51 20.40
C THR A 600 -8.99 -20.01 20.51
N GLY A 601 -9.37 -20.64 19.40
CA GLY A 601 -9.82 -22.03 19.31
C GLY A 601 -11.28 -22.22 19.75
N ASP A 602 -12.08 -21.15 19.76
CA ASP A 602 -13.48 -21.17 20.20
C ASP A 602 -14.49 -21.28 19.04
N ARG A 603 -13.99 -21.49 17.82
CA ARG A 603 -14.70 -21.55 16.53
C ARG A 603 -15.35 -20.24 16.10
N ARG A 604 -15.00 -19.11 16.73
CA ARG A 604 -15.37 -17.78 16.25
C ARG A 604 -14.16 -17.10 15.67
N ALA A 605 -14.34 -16.47 14.52
CA ALA A 605 -13.29 -15.69 13.91
C ALA A 605 -13.00 -14.43 14.72
N ASP A 606 -11.75 -14.30 15.13
CA ASP A 606 -11.19 -13.13 15.79
C ASP A 606 -10.68 -12.13 14.74
N LEU A 607 -10.59 -10.85 15.11
CA LEU A 607 -10.09 -9.82 14.22
C LEU A 607 -8.61 -9.56 14.46
N PHE A 608 -7.77 -9.81 13.45
CA PHE A 608 -6.41 -9.27 13.42
C PHE A 608 -6.40 -7.89 12.77
N ALA A 609 -5.64 -6.96 13.37
CA ALA A 609 -5.35 -5.66 12.77
C ALA A 609 -3.98 -5.14 13.22
N ARG A 610 -3.30 -4.42 12.32
CA ARG A 610 -1.97 -3.84 12.60
C ARG A 610 -2.04 -2.33 12.74
N ALA A 611 -1.39 -1.81 13.80
CA ALA A 611 -1.20 -0.38 14.03
C ALA A 611 0.30 0.00 14.11
N ILE A 612 0.59 1.28 14.37
CA ILE A 612 1.97 1.78 14.60
C ILE A 612 2.72 0.93 15.63
N ALA A 613 2.04 0.57 16.73
CA ALA A 613 2.62 -0.16 17.85
C ALA A 613 2.84 -1.66 17.59
N GLY A 614 2.25 -2.22 16.51
CA GLY A 614 2.31 -3.65 16.20
C GLY A 614 0.95 -4.26 15.86
N GLY A 615 0.96 -5.58 15.70
CA GLY A 615 -0.24 -6.39 15.48
C GLY A 615 -1.05 -6.62 16.76
N GLN A 616 -2.38 -6.66 16.62
CA GLN A 616 -3.33 -6.96 17.68
C GLN A 616 -4.39 -7.93 17.18
N VAL A 617 -4.84 -8.84 18.04
CA VAL A 617 -5.98 -9.72 17.79
C VAL A 617 -7.09 -9.40 18.80
N PHE A 618 -8.28 -9.08 18.30
CA PHE A 618 -9.47 -8.81 19.09
C PHE A 618 -10.35 -10.06 19.08
N ALA A 619 -10.45 -10.72 20.23
CA ALA A 619 -11.18 -11.98 20.33
C ALA A 619 -12.69 -11.78 20.17
N SER A 620 -13.39 -12.64 19.42
CA SER A 620 -14.84 -12.57 19.27
C SER A 620 -15.57 -13.23 20.44
N ALA A 621 -16.54 -12.52 21.01
CA ALA A 621 -17.50 -13.06 21.99
C ALA A 621 -18.84 -13.47 21.33
N GLY A 622 -18.91 -13.52 20.00
CA GLY A 622 -20.10 -13.85 19.20
C GLY A 622 -21.17 -12.77 19.10
N GLY A 623 -20.99 -11.64 19.79
CA GLY A 623 -21.84 -10.45 19.63
C GLY A 623 -21.09 -9.13 19.77
N ALA A 624 -19.79 -9.20 19.99
CA ALA A 624 -18.85 -8.09 20.14
C ALA A 624 -17.44 -8.64 20.03
N PHE A 625 -16.48 -7.76 19.78
CA PHE A 625 -15.06 -8.08 19.95
C PHE A 625 -14.56 -7.57 21.30
N GLY A 626 -13.71 -8.36 21.95
CA GLY A 626 -13.04 -8.00 23.19
C GLY A 626 -11.88 -7.00 23.00
N ASP A 627 -11.11 -6.81 24.05
CA ASP A 627 -9.89 -6.00 24.00
C ASP A 627 -8.81 -6.67 23.14
N GLY A 628 -8.03 -5.85 22.42
CA GLY A 628 -6.98 -6.35 21.53
C GLY A 628 -5.78 -6.93 22.29
N ALA A 629 -5.58 -8.25 22.18
CA ALA A 629 -4.38 -8.93 22.65
C ALA A 629 -3.19 -8.59 21.73
N ALA A 630 -2.07 -8.19 22.32
CA ALA A 630 -0.87 -7.85 21.56
C ALA A 630 -0.23 -9.12 20.97
N VAL A 631 0.06 -9.07 19.67
CA VAL A 631 0.81 -10.12 18.97
C VAL A 631 2.32 -9.95 19.17
N GLY A 632 2.77 -8.83 19.74
CA GLY A 632 4.15 -8.60 20.20
C GLY A 632 5.16 -8.20 19.12
N GLU A 633 4.78 -8.26 17.84
CA GLU A 633 5.61 -7.93 16.67
C GLU A 633 4.83 -7.06 15.66
N PHE A 634 5.43 -6.79 14.51
CA PHE A 634 4.83 -6.10 13.36
C PHE A 634 4.68 -4.56 13.49
N SER A 635 5.45 -3.91 14.35
CA SER A 635 5.39 -2.45 14.56
C SER A 635 6.07 -1.65 13.44
N ASP A 636 5.68 -0.38 13.27
CA ASP A 636 6.35 0.53 12.33
C ASP A 636 7.84 0.70 12.68
N GLU A 637 8.16 0.78 13.98
CA GLU A 637 9.54 0.86 14.48
C GLU A 637 10.35 -0.40 14.13
N GLY A 638 9.69 -1.56 14.13
CA GLY A 638 10.26 -2.83 13.66
C GLY A 638 10.40 -2.95 12.14
N GLY A 639 10.12 -1.89 11.38
CA GLY A 639 10.25 -1.83 9.93
C GLY A 639 8.97 -2.20 9.17
N TRP A 640 7.91 -2.65 9.85
CA TRP A 640 6.68 -3.15 9.21
C TRP A 640 5.80 -2.06 8.60
N GLY A 641 6.23 -0.80 8.64
CA GLY A 641 5.60 0.27 7.86
C GLY A 641 5.83 0.16 6.35
N ASP A 642 6.80 -0.65 5.92
CA ASP A 642 7.14 -0.89 4.51
C ASP A 642 6.16 -1.89 3.85
N ALA A 643 5.64 -1.54 2.68
CA ALA A 643 4.70 -2.35 1.87
C ALA A 643 5.18 -3.77 1.63
N LYS A 644 6.49 -3.99 1.46
CA LYS A 644 7.03 -5.34 1.23
C LYS A 644 6.94 -6.28 2.43
N TYR A 645 6.59 -5.77 3.62
CA TYR A 645 6.39 -6.57 4.82
C TYR A 645 4.91 -6.63 5.21
N TRP A 646 4.22 -5.50 5.41
CA TRP A 646 2.84 -5.56 5.89
C TRP A 646 1.86 -6.17 4.89
N SER A 647 2.11 -6.07 3.58
CA SER A 647 1.28 -6.76 2.56
C SER A 647 1.41 -8.29 2.61
N THR A 648 2.41 -8.81 3.33
CA THR A 648 2.67 -10.26 3.47
C THR A 648 2.07 -10.87 4.73
N LEU A 649 1.38 -10.08 5.56
CA LEU A 649 0.72 -10.59 6.75
C LEU A 649 -0.38 -11.58 6.36
N ARG A 650 -0.46 -12.70 7.06
CA ARG A 650 -1.40 -13.80 6.84
C ARG A 650 -2.04 -14.17 8.17
N PHE A 651 -3.35 -14.32 8.14
CA PHE A 651 -4.16 -14.75 9.27
C PHE A 651 -5.43 -15.40 8.71
N GLY A 652 -5.48 -16.73 8.72
CA GLY A 652 -6.55 -17.53 8.15
C GLY A 652 -6.92 -18.67 9.09
N GLY A 653 -8.22 -18.95 9.20
CA GLY A 653 -8.75 -19.96 10.12
C GLY A 653 -8.23 -21.36 9.82
N PRO A 654 -8.29 -22.28 10.79
CA PRO A 654 -7.93 -23.67 10.54
C PRO A 654 -8.80 -24.23 9.41
N ARG A 655 -8.19 -24.96 8.49
CA ARG A 655 -8.95 -25.78 7.54
C ARG A 655 -9.48 -26.98 8.31
N CYS A 656 -10.74 -27.34 8.11
CA CYS A 656 -11.20 -28.64 8.56
C CYS A 656 -10.51 -29.71 7.70
N VAL A 657 -9.82 -30.66 8.33
CA VAL A 657 -9.17 -31.79 7.67
C VAL A 657 -10.04 -33.02 7.90
N PRO A 658 -10.71 -33.56 6.85
CA PRO A 658 -11.60 -34.71 7.01
C PRO A 658 -10.85 -35.89 7.61
N SER A 659 -11.27 -36.30 8.79
CA SER A 659 -10.74 -37.41 9.57
C SER A 659 -11.89 -38.28 10.07
N ALA A 660 -11.57 -39.44 10.65
CA ALA A 660 -12.62 -40.31 11.15
C ALA A 660 -13.22 -39.70 12.42
N GLU A 661 -14.55 -39.56 12.44
CA GLU A 661 -15.29 -38.92 13.51
C GLU A 661 -14.93 -39.46 14.90
N ALA A 662 -14.63 -38.56 15.84
CA ALA A 662 -14.24 -38.88 17.19
C ALA A 662 -14.95 -37.99 18.21
N CYS A 663 -15.46 -38.59 19.28
CA CYS A 663 -16.27 -37.89 20.28
C CYS A 663 -15.44 -36.98 21.19
N ASN A 664 -15.15 -35.78 20.71
CA ASN A 664 -14.27 -34.82 21.35
C ASN A 664 -14.82 -33.38 21.30
N GLY A 665 -16.07 -33.22 20.86
CA GLY A 665 -16.76 -31.94 20.72
C GLY A 665 -16.35 -31.19 19.45
N ARG A 666 -15.87 -31.88 18.42
CA ARG A 666 -15.38 -31.30 17.17
C ARG A 666 -16.04 -31.98 15.98
N ASP A 667 -16.14 -31.24 14.90
CA ASP A 667 -16.46 -31.76 13.57
C ASP A 667 -15.14 -32.28 12.99
N ASP A 668 -14.92 -33.59 13.11
CA ASP A 668 -13.65 -34.22 12.72
C ASP A 668 -13.68 -34.72 11.27
N ASP A 669 -14.86 -34.95 10.69
CA ASP A 669 -15.02 -35.37 9.29
C ASP A 669 -15.40 -34.23 8.31
N CYS A 670 -15.60 -33.02 8.84
CA CYS A 670 -15.83 -31.77 8.12
C CYS A 670 -17.17 -31.72 7.38
N ASP A 671 -18.18 -32.46 7.86
CA ASP A 671 -19.52 -32.46 7.27
C ASP A 671 -20.44 -31.36 7.86
N GLY A 672 -19.96 -30.65 8.89
CA GLY A 672 -20.64 -29.58 9.60
C GLY A 672 -21.38 -30.03 10.85
N GLU A 673 -21.44 -31.33 11.12
CA GLU A 673 -21.97 -31.89 12.36
C GLU A 673 -20.82 -32.12 13.36
N VAL A 674 -21.14 -32.16 14.65
CA VAL A 674 -20.15 -32.37 15.71
C VAL A 674 -20.50 -33.66 16.43
N ASP A 675 -19.53 -34.56 16.56
CA ASP A 675 -19.65 -35.82 17.30
C ASP A 675 -20.84 -36.69 16.82
N GLU A 676 -21.07 -36.77 15.51
CA GLU A 676 -22.19 -37.50 14.92
C GLU A 676 -21.94 -39.01 14.74
N GLY A 677 -23.01 -39.73 14.37
CA GLY A 677 -22.96 -41.17 14.18
C GLY A 677 -22.85 -42.01 15.46
N ALA A 678 -22.42 -43.27 15.30
CA ALA A 678 -22.46 -44.29 16.37
C ALA A 678 -21.22 -44.30 17.27
N VAL A 679 -20.22 -43.45 17.00
CA VAL A 679 -18.94 -43.42 17.75
C VAL A 679 -19.16 -42.92 19.17
N CYS A 680 -20.17 -42.05 19.39
CA CYS A 680 -20.46 -41.42 20.69
C CYS A 680 -21.48 -42.16 21.54
N ALA A 681 -22.06 -43.24 21.02
CA ALA A 681 -23.02 -44.06 21.75
C ALA A 681 -22.36 -44.94 22.84
N GLU A 682 -21.04 -45.19 22.79
CA GLU A 682 -20.36 -46.11 23.73
C GLU A 682 -19.48 -45.42 24.79
N ALA A 683 -19.26 -44.10 24.73
CA ALA A 683 -18.38 -43.37 25.66
C ALA A 683 -19.03 -43.03 27.02
N ASN A 684 -20.34 -43.23 27.20
CA ASN A 684 -21.02 -42.99 28.46
C ASN A 684 -20.92 -44.20 29.42
N GLY A 685 -19.71 -44.48 29.89
CA GLY A 685 -19.49 -45.24 31.13
C GLY A 685 -19.74 -44.36 32.36
N PRO A 686 -20.23 -44.90 33.49
CA PRO A 686 -20.64 -44.10 34.64
C PRO A 686 -19.42 -43.68 35.48
N ASP A 687 -18.62 -42.73 35.00
CA ASP A 687 -17.67 -41.91 35.79
C ASP A 687 -16.97 -40.89 34.88
N ALA A 688 -17.70 -39.86 34.45
CA ALA A 688 -17.09 -38.62 33.94
C ALA A 688 -17.98 -37.44 34.36
N GLY A 689 -17.42 -36.58 35.20
CA GLY A 689 -18.11 -35.40 35.73
C GLY A 689 -18.41 -34.39 34.63
N ALA A 690 -19.66 -33.94 34.60
CA ALA A 690 -20.13 -32.86 33.74
C ALA A 690 -19.42 -31.53 34.06
N PRO A 691 -18.97 -30.75 33.06
CA PRO A 691 -18.77 -29.31 33.22
C PRO A 691 -20.13 -28.59 33.15
N GLY A 692 -20.30 -27.59 34.00
CA GLY A 692 -21.56 -26.97 34.35
C GLY A 692 -22.26 -26.21 33.23
N ALA A 693 -23.56 -26.45 33.10
CA ALA A 693 -24.49 -25.50 32.51
C ALA A 693 -24.83 -24.44 33.57
N ASP A 694 -24.48 -23.19 33.29
CA ASP A 694 -24.92 -22.04 34.08
C ASP A 694 -26.43 -21.85 33.92
N ALA A 695 -27.13 -21.94 35.05
CA ALA A 695 -28.55 -21.70 35.15
C ALA A 695 -28.82 -20.20 35.37
N ASP A 696 -29.61 -19.61 34.46
CA ASP A 696 -30.33 -18.35 34.67
C ASP A 696 -31.39 -18.55 35.79
N PRO A 697 -31.35 -17.77 36.89
CA PRO A 697 -32.34 -17.87 37.95
C PRO A 697 -33.45 -16.84 37.72
N SER A 698 -34.39 -17.11 36.82
CA SER A 698 -35.71 -16.48 36.91
C SER A 698 -36.81 -17.25 36.15
N ARG A 699 -37.55 -18.11 36.85
CA ARG A 699 -39.02 -18.05 36.89
C ARG A 699 -39.62 -19.08 37.83
N ASP A 700 -40.29 -18.50 38.81
CA ASP A 700 -41.22 -19.09 39.73
C ASP A 700 -42.45 -19.71 39.04
N LEU A 701 -42.95 -20.76 39.71
CA LEU A 701 -44.36 -21.19 39.83
C LEU A 701 -44.93 -22.28 38.89
N GLU A 702 -45.32 -23.35 39.61
CA GLU A 702 -46.54 -24.17 39.47
C GLU A 702 -46.59 -25.27 38.40
N GLY A 703 -46.81 -26.51 38.89
CA GLY A 703 -47.25 -27.61 38.02
C GLY A 703 -47.03 -29.00 38.60
N SER A 704 -47.64 -29.30 39.74
CA SER A 704 -47.71 -30.66 40.30
C SER A 704 -48.31 -31.65 39.31
N CYS A 705 -47.77 -32.88 39.26
CA CYS A 705 -48.52 -34.10 39.60
C CYS A 705 -47.64 -35.33 39.40
N GLY A 706 -47.31 -35.99 40.51
CA GLY A 706 -46.66 -37.28 40.47
C GLY A 706 -47.63 -38.41 40.08
N CYS A 707 -47.07 -39.55 39.68
CA CYS A 707 -47.37 -40.86 40.28
C CYS A 707 -46.47 -41.96 39.68
N ARG A 708 -45.48 -42.37 40.48
CA ARG A 708 -45.29 -43.74 40.98
C ARG A 708 -45.28 -44.89 39.95
N ALA A 709 -44.08 -45.43 39.71
CA ALA A 709 -43.86 -46.83 39.35
C ALA A 709 -43.62 -47.69 40.61
N PRO A 710 -43.96 -48.99 40.60
CA PRO A 710 -43.22 -50.02 41.32
C PRO A 710 -42.38 -50.82 40.31
N GLY A 711 -41.08 -50.98 40.51
CA GLY A 711 -40.54 -52.08 41.32
C GLY A 711 -40.25 -53.28 40.41
N SER A 712 -39.04 -53.42 39.88
CA SER A 712 -37.84 -54.02 40.51
C SER A 712 -37.63 -55.50 40.14
N ARG A 713 -36.38 -55.79 39.75
CA ARG A 713 -35.61 -57.06 39.83
C ARG A 713 -35.71 -58.05 38.67
N GLY A 714 -34.53 -58.36 38.14
CA GLY A 714 -34.20 -59.68 37.62
C GLY A 714 -33.34 -59.69 36.35
N ALA A 715 -32.03 -59.56 36.49
CA ALA A 715 -31.06 -60.17 35.56
C ALA A 715 -30.73 -61.60 36.05
N PRO A 716 -29.93 -62.44 35.35
CA PRO A 716 -29.47 -62.43 33.96
C PRO A 716 -29.76 -63.78 33.25
N ASP A 717 -29.50 -63.91 31.95
CA ASP A 717 -28.64 -64.99 31.41
C ASP A 717 -28.54 -65.00 29.87
N ALA A 718 -27.41 -65.57 29.44
CA ALA A 718 -26.74 -65.45 28.16
C ALA A 718 -27.31 -66.30 27.00
N GLY A 719 -27.00 -65.85 25.78
CA GLY A 719 -26.55 -66.71 24.68
C GLY A 719 -27.61 -67.22 23.70
N VAL A 720 -27.46 -66.85 22.43
CA VAL A 720 -27.13 -67.74 21.31
C VAL A 720 -27.46 -67.01 19.99
N ALA A 721 -26.42 -66.88 19.18
CA ALA A 721 -26.48 -66.41 17.80
C ALA A 721 -27.07 -67.48 16.86
N VAL A 722 -27.61 -67.02 15.72
CA VAL A 722 -27.40 -67.53 14.35
C VAL A 722 -28.69 -67.51 13.49
N ALA A 723 -28.59 -66.73 12.41
CA ALA A 723 -29.22 -66.83 11.09
C ALA A 723 -30.74 -66.64 10.93
N ILE A 724 -31.13 -65.73 10.03
CA ILE A 724 -31.46 -66.03 8.62
C ILE A 724 -31.71 -64.73 7.86
N ALA A 725 -31.04 -64.60 6.72
CA ALA A 725 -31.24 -63.56 5.72
C ALA A 725 -32.49 -63.82 4.85
N ALA A 726 -33.02 -62.71 4.30
CA ALA A 726 -33.90 -62.60 3.13
C ALA A 726 -35.36 -63.07 3.26
N ALA A 727 -36.30 -62.13 3.24
CA ALA A 727 -37.30 -62.01 2.16
C ALA A 727 -38.29 -60.83 2.37
N CYS A 728 -38.73 -60.28 1.23
CA CYS A 728 -39.97 -59.54 0.98
C CYS A 728 -39.92 -58.01 0.90
N ALA A 729 -39.61 -57.55 -0.32
CA ALA A 729 -40.15 -56.31 -0.88
C ALA A 729 -41.52 -56.56 -1.56
N ALA A 730 -42.44 -55.63 -1.30
CA ALA A 730 -43.57 -55.14 -2.11
C ALA A 730 -44.79 -56.04 -2.44
N ILE A 731 -45.98 -55.54 -2.04
CA ILE A 731 -47.17 -55.19 -2.87
C ILE A 731 -48.25 -54.70 -1.88
N ALA A 732 -48.35 -53.40 -1.64
CA ALA A 732 -49.18 -52.41 -2.36
C ALA A 732 -50.69 -52.53 -2.07
N SER A 733 -51.15 -51.55 -1.31
CA SER A 733 -52.54 -51.21 -1.04
C SER A 733 -53.27 -50.77 -2.31
N ARG A 734 -54.50 -51.29 -2.52
CA ARG A 734 -55.49 -50.69 -3.42
C ARG A 734 -56.86 -50.76 -2.78
N ARG A 735 -57.42 -49.61 -2.42
CA ARG A 735 -58.86 -49.29 -2.54
C ARG A 735 -59.04 -47.76 -2.59
N ARG A 736 -59.38 -47.22 -3.77
CA ARG A 736 -60.68 -46.55 -4.02
C ARG A 736 -60.88 -46.25 -5.53
N ARG A 737 -62.08 -46.64 -5.96
CA ARG A 737 -62.87 -46.42 -7.20
C ARG A 737 -62.90 -44.95 -7.66
N ALA A 738 -63.30 -44.51 -8.86
CA ALA A 738 -63.86 -44.98 -10.16
C ALA A 738 -64.17 -43.67 -10.97
N PRO A 739 -64.71 -43.64 -12.21
CA PRO A 739 -65.15 -44.70 -13.13
C PRO A 739 -64.29 -44.91 -14.38
#